data_AF-A0A9D1I114-F1
#
_entry.id   AF-A0A9D1I114-F1
#
_cell.length_a   1.000
_cell.length_b   1.000
_cell.length_c   1.000
_cell.angle_alpha   90.00
_cell.angle_beta   90.00
_cell.angle_gamma   90.00
#
_symmetry.space_group_name_H-M   'P 1'
#
loop_
_entity.id
_entity.type
_entity.pdbx_description
1 polymer ?
#
loop_
_entity_poly.entity_id
_entity_poly.type
_entity_poly.pdbx_seq_one_letter_code
_entity_poly.pdbx_strand_id
1 'polypeptide(L)'
;MPKPIKLGKKERMTFSKINEVAEMPNLIQIQTDSYDWFVREGLREVFEDISPIKDYADNLVLEFMDYSLTDPPKYGQEECKERDVTYAAPLKVKVRLVNKETGEVKEQEVFMGDFPLMTEKGTFIYNGAERVVVTQLVRSPGPYYDREIDKSGKNLFFTTVIPNRGAWLEYETDSNEVISVRVDRTRKQPVTTLLRALGMGSNQEIIDTFGEEPRLMKTLEKDTATNYEEGLKEIYKKLRPGEPPTLESAQSLFNSMFFDPKRYDLAKVGRYKYNKKLGLFNRIADVAAAADVIDPNTGEILAEKGQLISKELARQIENAGVDHVMAQSPLDETKTTKVIGNRFVDIDKYIEFDISDLNVADKVYYPVLMEILEESENQEEVREALRRRKNELSPKHILVADVIASVSYLLNLNYGIGNIDDIDHLGNRRLRAVGELLQNQIRIGLSRMERTIKERMTTQDIAEVTPQGLMNIRPVTAAVKEFFGSSQLSQFMDQTNPLAELTHKRRLSALGPGGLSRERAGFEVRDVHHSHYGRMCPIETPEGPNIGLIGSLTTYGMINKYGFIETPYRVVDKETGIVTDEIQYLTADDEEDKIIAEANEPLDSEGRFANMRVAARGKGGDIDLVPREAVDYMDVSPKQVVSVATAMIPFLENDDANRALMGSNMQRQAVPLLVTEAPIVGTGIEHKAAKDSGVVIIARHSGTIDFVDADKIVVLRDDGEGKDEYNLLKFKRSNQGTCINQRP
;
A
#
# COMPACT_ATOMS: atom_id res chain seq x y z
N MET A 1 -40.12 -0.76 20.19
CA MET A 1 -40.82 0.42 19.63
C MET A 1 -39.82 1.25 18.85
N PRO A 2 -40.23 1.89 17.74
CA PRO A 2 -39.34 2.79 17.02
C PRO A 2 -38.90 3.95 17.92
N LYS A 3 -37.67 4.43 17.74
CA LYS A 3 -37.08 5.53 18.51
C LYS A 3 -36.86 6.74 17.59
N PRO A 4 -37.06 7.99 18.06
CA PRO A 4 -36.72 9.16 17.25
C PRO A 4 -35.20 9.33 17.15
N ILE A 5 -34.71 9.62 15.95
CA ILE A 5 -33.33 10.05 15.68
C ILE A 5 -33.35 11.37 14.91
N LYS A 6 -32.40 12.25 15.24
CA LYS A 6 -32.28 13.56 14.60
C LYS A 6 -31.27 13.49 13.45
N LEU A 7 -31.73 13.72 12.23
CA LEU A 7 -30.90 13.82 11.03
C LEU A 7 -31.02 15.25 10.49
N GLY A 8 -30.07 16.10 10.90
CA GLY A 8 -30.11 17.53 10.62
C GLY A 8 -31.31 18.20 11.30
N LYS A 9 -32.19 18.82 10.51
CA LYS A 9 -33.43 19.46 11.00
C LYS A 9 -34.63 18.50 11.10
N LYS A 10 -34.54 17.29 10.52
CA LYS A 10 -35.64 16.32 10.49
C LYS A 10 -35.48 15.27 11.57
N GLU A 11 -36.60 14.88 12.17
CA GLU A 11 -36.68 13.71 13.04
C GLU A 11 -37.17 12.51 12.22
N ARG A 12 -36.47 11.38 12.31
CA ARG A 12 -36.89 10.11 11.71
C ARG A 12 -37.10 9.06 12.81
N MET A 13 -38.09 8.21 12.63
CA MET A 13 -38.31 7.07 13.51
C MET A 13 -37.43 5.89 13.06
N THR A 14 -36.44 5.51 13.85
CA THR A 14 -35.59 4.33 13.60
C THR A 14 -36.17 3.07 14.22
N PHE A 15 -36.05 1.96 13.49
CA PHE A 15 -36.39 0.62 13.96
C PHE A 15 -35.16 -0.17 14.43
N SER A 16 -33.99 0.47 14.51
CA SER A 16 -32.76 -0.20 14.94
C SER A 16 -32.92 -0.81 16.34
N LYS A 17 -32.54 -2.08 16.47
CA LYS A 17 -32.46 -2.80 17.75
C LYS A 17 -31.05 -2.77 18.35
N ILE A 18 -30.07 -2.38 17.55
CA ILE A 18 -28.66 -2.35 17.89
C ILE A 18 -28.24 -0.88 18.00
N ASN A 19 -27.41 -0.55 18.99
CA ASN A 19 -26.84 0.78 19.11
C ASN A 19 -25.66 0.92 18.13
N GLU A 20 -25.55 2.06 17.45
CA GLU A 20 -24.35 2.35 16.66
C GLU A 20 -23.21 2.71 17.62
N VAL A 21 -22.17 1.86 17.67
CA VAL A 21 -21.02 1.99 18.58
C VAL A 21 -19.88 2.80 17.92
N ALA A 22 -19.75 2.72 16.60
CA ALA A 22 -18.75 3.43 15.82
C ALA A 22 -19.39 4.52 14.95
N GLU A 23 -18.78 5.71 14.90
CA GLU A 23 -19.16 6.73 13.92
C GLU A 23 -18.58 6.40 12.54
N MET A 24 -19.38 6.61 11.49
CA MET A 24 -18.93 6.39 10.12
C MET A 24 -17.89 7.44 9.71
N PRO A 25 -16.74 7.04 9.12
CA PRO A 25 -15.69 7.97 8.73
C PRO A 25 -16.17 8.96 7.65
N ASN A 26 -15.36 9.97 7.35
CA ASN A 26 -15.64 10.84 6.20
C ASN A 26 -15.52 10.03 4.90
N LEU A 27 -16.61 9.98 4.13
CA LEU A 27 -16.71 9.11 2.97
C LEU A 27 -15.83 9.54 1.78
N ILE A 28 -15.26 10.75 1.77
CA ILE A 28 -14.29 11.18 0.74
C ILE A 28 -12.84 11.22 1.23
N GLN A 29 -12.59 10.84 2.48
CA GLN A 29 -11.29 10.91 3.15
C GLN A 29 -10.16 10.21 2.38
N ILE A 30 -10.47 9.08 1.73
CA ILE A 30 -9.55 8.35 0.85
C ILE A 30 -8.89 9.22 -0.23
N GLN A 31 -9.61 10.21 -0.76
CA GLN A 31 -9.08 11.12 -1.78
C GLN A 31 -8.29 12.25 -1.14
N THR A 32 -8.86 12.91 -0.13
CA THR A 32 -8.28 14.10 0.50
C THR A 32 -6.98 13.78 1.22
N ASP A 33 -6.98 12.76 2.07
CA ASP A 33 -5.82 12.43 2.90
C ASP A 33 -4.64 11.96 2.04
N SER A 34 -4.93 11.21 0.97
CA SER A 34 -3.91 10.76 0.03
C SER A 34 -3.27 11.93 -0.72
N TYR A 35 -4.05 12.92 -1.14
CA TYR A 35 -3.52 14.09 -1.83
C TYR A 35 -2.76 15.02 -0.88
N ASP A 36 -3.27 15.23 0.34
CA ASP A 36 -2.61 16.04 1.37
C ASP A 36 -1.26 15.44 1.78
N TRP A 37 -1.20 14.11 1.97
CA TRP A 37 0.07 13.41 2.18
C TRP A 37 1.03 13.64 1.01
N PHE A 38 0.56 13.53 -0.22
CA PHE A 38 1.39 13.74 -1.41
C PHE A 38 1.95 15.17 -1.48
N VAL A 39 1.13 16.17 -1.17
CA VAL A 39 1.54 17.59 -1.18
C VAL A 39 2.46 17.95 -0.03
N ARG A 40 2.43 17.26 1.12
CA ARG A 40 3.28 17.55 2.29
C ARG A 40 4.58 16.75 2.29
N GLU A 41 4.48 15.46 2.00
CA GLU A 41 5.59 14.50 2.11
C GLU A 41 5.95 13.89 0.77
N GLY A 42 4.97 13.44 0.00
CA GLY A 42 5.19 12.65 -1.22
C GLY A 42 6.06 13.37 -2.26
N LEU A 43 5.86 14.68 -2.47
CA LEU A 43 6.69 15.50 -3.36
C LEU A 43 8.15 15.59 -2.87
N ARG A 44 8.34 15.79 -1.56
CA ARG A 44 9.68 15.86 -0.95
C ARG A 44 10.43 14.56 -1.19
N GLU A 45 9.79 13.42 -0.95
CA GLU A 45 10.39 12.10 -1.16
C GLU A 45 10.88 11.91 -2.61
N VAL A 46 10.12 12.40 -3.61
CA VAL A 46 10.55 12.25 -5.02
C VAL A 46 11.75 13.12 -5.34
N PHE A 47 11.83 14.34 -4.79
CA PHE A 47 12.99 15.21 -4.96
C PHE A 47 14.23 14.64 -4.26
N GLU A 48 14.07 14.10 -3.05
CA GLU A 48 15.14 13.41 -2.33
C GLU A 48 15.67 12.20 -3.11
N ASP A 49 14.80 11.41 -3.74
CA ASP A 49 15.22 10.20 -4.47
C ASP A 49 16.06 10.48 -5.73
N ILE A 50 15.97 11.69 -6.32
CA ILE A 50 16.81 12.11 -7.45
C ILE A 50 18.04 12.92 -7.01
N SER A 51 17.98 13.53 -5.83
CA SER A 51 19.03 14.39 -5.27
C SER A 51 20.10 13.56 -4.55
N PRO A 52 21.39 13.92 -4.60
CA PRO A 52 21.99 14.92 -5.49
C PRO A 52 22.17 14.38 -6.91
N ILE A 53 22.13 15.30 -7.89
CA ILE A 53 22.50 15.03 -9.27
C ILE A 53 23.95 15.47 -9.48
N LYS A 54 24.81 14.51 -9.84
CA LYS A 54 26.23 14.72 -10.10
C LYS A 54 26.53 14.56 -11.59
N ASP A 55 27.48 15.33 -12.09
CA ASP A 55 28.09 15.11 -13.41
C ASP A 55 29.03 13.89 -13.40
N TYR A 56 29.54 13.49 -14.57
CA TYR A 56 30.41 12.31 -14.69
C TYR A 56 31.76 12.48 -13.97
N ALA A 57 32.25 13.71 -13.84
CA ALA A 57 33.50 14.02 -13.13
C ALA A 57 33.31 14.33 -11.63
N ASP A 58 32.06 14.37 -11.14
CA ASP A 58 31.67 14.78 -9.78
C ASP A 58 32.17 16.20 -9.38
N ASN A 59 32.33 17.08 -10.37
CA ASN A 59 32.71 18.49 -10.24
C ASN A 59 31.50 19.40 -9.97
N LEU A 60 30.36 19.11 -10.60
CA LEU A 60 29.12 19.87 -10.47
C LEU A 60 28.08 19.02 -9.75
N VAL A 61 27.53 19.56 -8.66
CA VAL A 61 26.51 18.89 -7.85
C VAL A 61 25.27 19.78 -7.77
N LEU A 62 24.13 19.27 -8.21
CA LEU A 62 22.84 19.93 -8.10
C LEU A 62 21.97 19.24 -7.05
N GLU A 63 21.49 20.01 -6.09
CA GLU A 63 20.68 19.56 -4.96
C GLU A 63 19.31 20.23 -4.98
N PHE A 64 18.26 19.45 -4.71
CA PHE A 64 16.92 19.97 -4.47
C PHE A 64 16.74 20.19 -2.97
N MET A 65 16.47 21.44 -2.57
CA MET A 65 16.42 21.83 -1.16
C MET A 65 15.00 21.78 -0.61
N ASP A 66 14.07 22.46 -1.28
CA ASP A 66 12.67 22.57 -0.84
C ASP A 66 11.75 22.88 -2.02
N TYR A 67 10.43 22.79 -1.82
CA TYR A 67 9.43 23.17 -2.81
C TYR A 67 8.31 24.00 -2.18
N SER A 68 7.63 24.78 -3.02
CA SER A 68 6.46 25.57 -2.65
C SER A 68 5.32 25.34 -3.62
N LEU A 69 4.13 25.13 -3.05
CA LEU A 69 2.82 25.02 -3.70
C LEU A 69 1.78 25.95 -3.05
N THR A 70 2.23 26.88 -2.21
CA THR A 70 1.35 27.73 -1.39
C THR A 70 0.82 28.95 -2.12
N ASP A 71 1.36 29.24 -3.30
CA ASP A 71 0.89 30.34 -4.13
C ASP A 71 -0.58 30.12 -4.48
N PRO A 72 -1.43 31.16 -4.38
CA PRO A 72 -2.84 31.02 -4.66
C PRO A 72 -3.05 30.61 -6.12
N PRO A 73 -4.06 29.75 -6.39
CA PRO A 73 -4.41 29.39 -7.75
C PRO A 73 -4.79 30.65 -8.54
N LYS A 74 -4.45 30.65 -9.83
CA LYS A 74 -4.69 31.82 -10.70
C LYS A 74 -6.17 32.23 -10.78
N TYR A 75 -7.06 31.26 -10.68
CA TYR A 75 -8.51 31.42 -10.81
C TYR A 75 -9.22 30.55 -9.76
N GLY A 76 -10.45 30.93 -9.41
CA GLY A 76 -11.31 30.10 -8.55
C GLY A 76 -11.81 28.85 -9.27
N GLN A 77 -12.29 27.85 -8.52
CA GLN A 77 -12.76 26.58 -9.07
C GLN A 77 -13.85 26.75 -10.15
N GLU A 78 -14.85 27.60 -9.89
CA GLU A 78 -15.95 27.84 -10.85
C GLU A 78 -15.49 28.67 -12.06
N GLU A 79 -14.58 29.63 -11.87
CA GLU A 79 -13.97 30.40 -12.97
C GLU A 79 -13.15 29.49 -13.89
N CYS A 80 -12.47 28.48 -13.35
CA CYS A 80 -11.75 27.48 -14.13
C CYS A 80 -12.69 26.69 -15.06
N LYS A 81 -13.88 26.31 -14.57
CA LYS A 81 -14.91 25.62 -15.35
C LYS A 81 -15.47 26.51 -16.46
N GLU A 82 -15.72 27.78 -16.18
CA GLU A 82 -16.29 28.73 -17.16
C GLU A 82 -15.30 29.11 -18.28
N ARG A 83 -14.00 29.06 -18.00
CA ARG A 83 -12.94 29.45 -18.95
C ARG A 83 -12.24 28.27 -19.63
N ASP A 84 -12.69 27.04 -19.38
CA ASP A 84 -12.03 25.83 -19.88
C ASP A 84 -10.54 25.72 -19.49
N VAL A 85 -10.18 26.19 -18.29
CA VAL A 85 -8.81 26.13 -17.77
C VAL A 85 -8.69 25.16 -16.60
N THR A 86 -7.46 24.82 -16.25
CA THR A 86 -7.16 23.91 -15.13
C THR A 86 -7.07 24.68 -13.82
N TYR A 87 -7.64 24.12 -12.75
CA TYR A 87 -7.45 24.61 -11.39
C TYR A 87 -6.09 24.13 -10.88
N ALA A 88 -5.11 25.03 -10.84
CA ALA A 88 -3.72 24.72 -10.56
C ALA A 88 -3.03 25.86 -9.80
N ALA A 89 -1.98 25.50 -9.06
CA ALA A 89 -1.06 26.42 -8.42
C ALA A 89 0.37 26.23 -8.97
N PRO A 90 1.19 27.28 -9.00
CA PRO A 90 2.54 27.18 -9.52
C PRO A 90 3.42 26.37 -8.54
N LEU A 91 4.04 25.29 -9.03
CA LEU A 91 5.06 24.55 -8.29
C LEU A 91 6.42 25.24 -8.48
N LYS A 92 7.02 25.69 -7.38
CA LYS A 92 8.37 26.25 -7.36
C LYS A 92 9.28 25.38 -6.52
N VAL A 93 10.54 25.24 -6.93
CA VAL A 93 11.52 24.39 -6.24
C VAL A 93 12.80 25.18 -6.02
N LYS A 94 13.29 25.18 -4.78
CA LYS A 94 14.57 25.79 -4.43
C LYS A 94 15.68 24.80 -4.72
N VAL A 95 16.61 25.20 -5.58
CA VAL A 95 17.69 24.35 -6.08
C VAL A 95 19.03 25.01 -5.75
N ARG A 96 20.01 24.19 -5.39
CA ARG A 96 21.39 24.60 -5.13
C ARG A 96 22.32 23.91 -6.13
N LEU A 97 23.17 24.68 -6.80
CA LEU A 97 24.26 24.18 -7.63
C LEU A 97 25.58 24.47 -6.92
N VAL A 98 26.36 23.44 -6.66
CA VAL A 98 27.69 23.51 -6.04
C VAL A 98 28.72 23.13 -7.09
N ASN A 99 29.66 24.04 -7.35
CA ASN A 99 30.85 23.75 -8.12
C ASN A 99 32.00 23.43 -7.17
N LYS A 100 32.48 22.19 -7.18
CA LYS A 100 33.56 21.75 -6.28
C LYS A 100 34.93 22.29 -6.67
N GLU A 101 35.16 22.61 -7.94
CA GLU A 101 36.45 23.16 -8.39
C GLU A 101 36.63 24.60 -7.93
N THR A 102 35.57 25.42 -8.01
CA THR A 102 35.63 26.84 -7.62
C THR A 102 35.15 27.10 -6.19
N GLY A 103 34.43 26.15 -5.58
CA GLY A 103 33.73 26.33 -4.31
C GLY A 103 32.49 27.23 -4.42
N GLU A 104 32.07 27.60 -5.63
CA GLU A 104 30.93 28.50 -5.84
C GLU A 104 29.60 27.76 -5.59
N VAL A 105 28.71 28.38 -4.81
CA VAL A 105 27.37 27.87 -4.52
C VAL A 105 26.34 28.86 -5.05
N LYS A 106 25.51 28.42 -6.00
CA LYS A 106 24.41 29.20 -6.56
C LYS A 106 23.08 28.60 -6.13
N GLU A 107 22.30 29.35 -5.34
CA GLU A 107 20.93 28.99 -4.98
C GLU A 107 19.93 29.78 -5.81
N GLN A 108 18.91 29.10 -6.33
CA GLN A 108 17.86 29.73 -7.12
C GLN A 108 16.51 29.03 -6.91
N GLU A 109 15.43 29.79 -6.92
CA GLU A 109 14.08 29.25 -7.01
C GLU A 109 13.68 29.08 -8.48
N VAL A 110 13.28 27.87 -8.87
CA VAL A 110 12.93 27.50 -10.24
C VAL A 110 11.46 27.10 -10.32
N PHE A 111 10.73 27.71 -11.25
CA PHE A 111 9.36 27.33 -11.56
C PHE A 111 9.32 26.01 -12.33
N MET A 112 8.64 25.00 -11.77
CA MET A 112 8.53 23.65 -12.33
C MET A 112 7.29 23.45 -13.21
N GLY A 113 6.35 24.38 -13.19
CA GLY A 113 5.09 24.31 -13.91
C GLY A 113 3.88 24.47 -13.00
N ASP A 114 2.71 24.66 -13.61
CA ASP A 114 1.43 24.71 -12.89
C ASP A 114 0.99 23.28 -12.54
N PHE A 115 0.75 23.04 -11.26
CA PHE A 115 0.34 21.74 -10.75
C PHE A 115 -1.16 21.71 -10.41
N PRO A 116 -1.94 20.76 -10.94
CA PRO A 116 -3.37 20.66 -10.65
C PRO A 116 -3.64 20.45 -9.16
N LEU A 117 -4.53 21.28 -8.59
CA LEU A 117 -4.95 21.19 -7.20
C LEU A 117 -6.23 20.36 -7.05
N MET A 118 -6.30 19.60 -5.96
CA MET A 118 -7.54 18.93 -5.56
C MET A 118 -8.52 19.95 -4.98
N THR A 119 -9.80 19.85 -5.35
CA THR A 119 -10.87 20.66 -4.78
C THR A 119 -11.29 20.14 -3.40
N GLU A 120 -12.01 20.95 -2.63
CA GLU A 120 -12.61 20.55 -1.35
C GLU A 120 -13.54 19.31 -1.46
N LYS A 121 -14.01 19.00 -2.69
CA LYS A 121 -14.88 17.84 -2.98
C LYS A 121 -14.11 16.55 -3.26
N GLY A 122 -12.77 16.57 -3.27
CA GLY A 122 -11.96 15.42 -3.66
C GLY A 122 -11.91 15.16 -5.17
N THR A 123 -12.05 16.21 -5.99
CA THR A 123 -12.01 16.15 -7.46
C THR A 123 -10.93 17.08 -8.04
N PHE A 124 -10.67 16.98 -9.34
CA PHE A 124 -9.77 17.88 -10.06
C PHE A 124 -10.50 18.57 -11.21
N ILE A 125 -10.21 19.85 -11.44
CA ILE A 125 -10.72 20.58 -12.60
C ILE A 125 -9.59 20.71 -13.60
N TYR A 126 -9.70 20.02 -14.74
CA TYR A 126 -8.68 19.96 -15.75
C TYR A 126 -9.26 20.31 -17.12
N ASN A 127 -8.76 21.41 -17.72
CA ASN A 127 -9.32 22.01 -18.94
C ASN A 127 -10.85 22.21 -18.85
N GLY A 128 -11.33 22.83 -17.77
CA GLY A 128 -12.77 23.07 -17.52
C GLY A 128 -13.59 21.87 -17.06
N ALA A 129 -13.13 20.65 -17.31
CA ALA A 129 -13.87 19.44 -16.95
C ALA A 129 -13.52 18.94 -15.54
N GLU A 130 -14.53 18.56 -14.77
CA GLU A 130 -14.34 17.93 -13.47
C GLU A 130 -14.02 16.44 -13.62
N ARG A 131 -12.94 16.00 -12.99
CA ARG A 131 -12.36 14.65 -13.07
C ARG A 131 -12.14 14.08 -11.68
N VAL A 132 -12.11 12.76 -11.61
CA VAL A 132 -11.73 12.01 -10.40
C VAL A 132 -10.62 11.03 -10.74
N VAL A 133 -9.66 10.92 -9.84
CA VAL A 133 -8.62 9.90 -9.93
C VAL A 133 -9.10 8.68 -9.15
N VAL A 134 -9.42 7.61 -9.87
CA VAL A 134 -9.92 6.36 -9.28
C VAL A 134 -8.78 5.60 -8.61
N THR A 135 -9.02 5.14 -7.39
CA THR A 135 -8.07 4.35 -6.62
C THR A 135 -7.85 2.99 -7.29
N GLN A 136 -6.59 2.59 -7.43
CA GLN A 136 -6.21 1.37 -8.13
C GLN A 136 -5.90 0.24 -7.15
N LEU A 137 -6.50 -0.94 -7.33
CA LEU A 137 -6.13 -2.16 -6.60
C LEU A 137 -5.04 -2.90 -7.39
N VAL A 138 -3.89 -3.11 -6.76
CA VAL A 138 -2.73 -3.80 -7.36
C VAL A 138 -2.21 -4.86 -6.40
N ARG A 139 -1.44 -5.82 -6.91
CA ARG A 139 -0.68 -6.75 -6.06
C ARG A 139 0.38 -5.96 -5.29
N SER A 140 0.54 -6.30 -4.01
CA SER A 140 1.55 -5.67 -3.17
C SER A 140 2.95 -6.14 -3.59
N PRO A 141 3.99 -5.30 -3.49
CA PRO A 141 5.37 -5.77 -3.63
C PRO A 141 5.69 -6.79 -2.53
N GLY A 142 6.32 -7.89 -2.88
CA GLY A 142 6.57 -9.00 -1.95
C GLY A 142 7.01 -10.29 -2.64
N PRO A 143 7.56 -11.25 -1.89
CA PRO A 143 7.74 -12.62 -2.33
C PRO A 143 6.43 -13.42 -2.16
N TYR A 144 6.01 -14.09 -3.22
CA TYR A 144 4.81 -14.94 -3.26
C TYR A 144 5.18 -16.36 -3.62
N TYR A 145 4.63 -17.33 -2.91
CA TYR A 145 4.88 -18.75 -3.11
C TYR A 145 3.62 -19.47 -3.54
N ASP A 146 3.76 -20.35 -4.51
CA ASP A 146 2.66 -21.15 -5.06
C ASP A 146 3.09 -22.61 -5.23
N ARG A 147 2.12 -23.50 -5.39
CA ARG A 147 2.32 -24.94 -5.53
C ARG A 147 1.40 -25.51 -6.60
N GLU A 148 1.98 -26.18 -7.57
CA GLU A 148 1.26 -27.06 -8.50
C GLU A 148 1.66 -28.52 -8.27
N ILE A 149 0.75 -29.44 -8.61
CA ILE A 149 1.03 -30.88 -8.56
C ILE A 149 1.27 -31.36 -9.99
N ASP A 150 2.47 -31.87 -10.26
CA ASP A 150 2.80 -32.45 -11.57
C ASP A 150 2.00 -33.73 -11.82
N LYS A 151 1.92 -34.16 -13.09
CA LYS A 151 1.32 -35.44 -13.51
C LYS A 151 1.90 -36.66 -12.78
N SER A 152 3.14 -36.54 -12.31
CA SER A 152 3.85 -37.56 -11.53
C SER A 152 3.45 -37.58 -10.05
N GLY A 153 2.55 -36.69 -9.61
CA GLY A 153 2.14 -36.53 -8.21
C GLY A 153 3.14 -35.77 -7.33
N LYS A 154 4.18 -35.17 -7.91
CA LYS A 154 5.17 -34.37 -7.17
C LYS A 154 4.69 -32.93 -7.01
N ASN A 155 4.93 -32.35 -5.84
CA ASN A 155 4.73 -30.93 -5.60
C ASN A 155 5.83 -30.12 -6.32
N LEU A 156 5.43 -29.23 -7.21
CA LEU A 156 6.28 -28.23 -7.83
C LEU A 156 5.98 -26.90 -7.17
N PHE A 157 7.00 -26.31 -6.54
CA PHE A 157 6.87 -25.01 -5.91
C PHE A 157 7.44 -23.92 -6.82
N PHE A 158 6.75 -22.78 -6.80
CA PHE A 158 7.10 -21.59 -7.57
C PHE A 158 7.18 -20.40 -6.63
N THR A 159 8.04 -19.45 -6.97
CA THR A 159 8.13 -18.19 -6.24
C THR A 159 8.20 -17.04 -7.22
N THR A 160 7.46 -15.97 -6.94
CA THR A 160 7.60 -14.70 -7.65
C THR A 160 7.93 -13.61 -6.66
N VAL A 161 9.10 -13.00 -6.81
CA VAL A 161 9.59 -11.90 -5.98
C VAL A 161 9.37 -10.59 -6.75
N ILE A 162 8.35 -9.83 -6.33
CA ILE A 162 7.84 -8.66 -7.05
C ILE A 162 8.31 -7.38 -6.35
N PRO A 163 9.09 -6.50 -7.03
CA PRO A 163 9.37 -5.16 -6.52
C PRO A 163 8.24 -4.17 -6.81
N ASN A 164 8.26 -3.02 -6.15
CA ASN A 164 7.42 -1.88 -6.54
C ASN A 164 7.85 -1.35 -7.92
N ARG A 165 9.17 -1.31 -8.14
CA ARG A 165 9.82 -0.98 -9.41
C ARG A 165 11.18 -1.68 -9.48
N GLY A 166 11.48 -2.33 -10.60
CA GLY A 166 12.75 -3.02 -10.80
C GLY A 166 12.58 -4.38 -11.45
N ALA A 167 13.66 -5.16 -11.47
CA ALA A 167 13.70 -6.50 -12.05
C ALA A 167 12.97 -7.52 -11.17
N TRP A 168 12.24 -8.45 -11.81
CA TRP A 168 11.57 -9.55 -11.11
C TRP A 168 12.52 -10.73 -10.93
N LEU A 169 12.35 -11.48 -9.83
CA LEU A 169 12.98 -12.80 -9.66
C LEU A 169 11.88 -13.85 -9.57
N GLU A 170 11.96 -14.86 -10.44
CA GLU A 170 10.99 -15.96 -10.49
C GLU A 170 11.75 -17.28 -10.29
N TYR A 171 11.40 -18.04 -9.25
CA TYR A 171 11.94 -19.37 -8.99
C TYR A 171 10.93 -20.44 -9.38
N GLU A 172 11.42 -21.54 -9.94
CA GLU A 172 10.58 -22.64 -10.43
C GLU A 172 11.29 -23.97 -10.16
N THR A 173 10.56 -24.91 -9.56
CA THR A 173 11.01 -26.30 -9.39
C THR A 173 10.45 -27.15 -10.53
N ASP A 174 11.31 -27.88 -11.24
CA ASP A 174 10.88 -28.81 -12.30
C ASP A 174 10.58 -30.23 -11.76
N SER A 175 10.03 -31.12 -12.59
CA SER A 175 9.74 -32.53 -12.22
C SER A 175 10.98 -33.36 -11.86
N ASN A 176 12.17 -32.90 -12.27
CA ASN A 176 13.46 -33.50 -11.91
C ASN A 176 13.99 -32.98 -10.55
N GLU A 177 13.25 -32.07 -9.91
CA GLU A 177 13.59 -31.39 -8.67
C GLU A 177 14.81 -30.47 -8.80
N VAL A 178 15.03 -29.93 -10.01
CA VAL A 178 16.02 -28.87 -10.27
C VAL A 178 15.35 -27.52 -10.12
N ILE A 179 16.01 -26.61 -9.41
CA ILE A 179 15.49 -25.27 -9.13
C ILE A 179 16.11 -24.30 -10.13
N SER A 180 15.25 -23.66 -10.90
CA SER A 180 15.63 -22.63 -11.86
C SER A 180 15.19 -21.25 -11.40
N VAL A 181 15.90 -20.23 -11.85
CA VAL A 181 15.55 -18.81 -11.72
C VAL A 181 15.40 -18.16 -13.09
N ARG A 182 14.47 -17.23 -13.20
CA ARG A 182 14.40 -16.23 -14.29
C ARG A 182 14.60 -14.85 -13.68
N VAL A 183 15.50 -14.09 -14.29
CA VAL A 183 15.75 -12.68 -13.93
C VAL A 183 15.06 -11.82 -14.98
N ASP A 184 14.14 -10.96 -14.55
CA ASP A 184 13.40 -10.02 -15.41
C ASP A 184 12.78 -10.69 -16.65
N ARG A 185 12.10 -11.84 -16.44
CA ARG A 185 11.42 -12.64 -17.49
C ARG A 185 12.33 -13.16 -18.61
N THR A 186 13.63 -13.27 -18.35
CA THR A 186 14.58 -13.92 -19.27
C THR A 186 14.53 -15.45 -19.20
N ARG A 187 15.43 -16.12 -19.94
CA ARG A 187 15.51 -17.59 -19.99
C ARG A 187 15.92 -18.17 -18.64
N LYS A 188 15.39 -19.36 -18.33
CA LYS A 188 15.72 -20.14 -17.12
C LYS A 188 17.22 -20.39 -17.00
N GLN A 189 17.72 -20.25 -15.79
CA GLN A 189 19.08 -20.62 -15.36
C GLN A 189 18.99 -21.33 -14.01
N PRO A 190 19.93 -22.21 -13.65
CA PRO A 190 19.98 -22.79 -12.30
C PRO A 190 20.02 -21.69 -11.22
N VAL A 191 19.29 -21.89 -10.11
CA VAL A 191 19.27 -20.87 -9.01
C VAL A 191 20.65 -20.67 -8.40
N THR A 192 21.51 -21.69 -8.43
CA THR A 192 22.90 -21.63 -7.97
C THR A 192 23.74 -20.64 -8.78
N THR A 193 23.44 -20.42 -10.06
CA THR A 193 24.10 -19.38 -10.88
C THR A 193 23.83 -17.98 -10.31
N LEU A 194 22.61 -17.72 -9.80
CA LEU A 194 22.27 -16.48 -9.09
C LEU A 194 22.98 -16.38 -7.74
N LEU A 195 23.01 -17.47 -6.95
CA LEU A 195 23.72 -17.49 -5.67
C LEU A 195 25.21 -17.20 -5.85
N ARG A 196 25.83 -17.73 -6.91
CA ARG A 196 27.22 -17.39 -7.27
C ARG A 196 27.38 -15.91 -7.59
N ALA A 197 26.49 -15.35 -8.40
CA ALA A 197 26.53 -13.92 -8.73
C ALA A 197 26.34 -13.00 -7.51
N LEU A 198 25.74 -13.51 -6.42
CA LEU A 198 25.55 -12.80 -5.14
C LEU A 198 26.74 -12.90 -4.19
N GLY A 199 27.80 -13.65 -4.54
CA GLY A 199 29.02 -13.76 -3.75
C GLY A 199 29.36 -15.16 -3.25
N MET A 200 28.47 -16.16 -3.39
CA MET A 200 28.74 -17.55 -2.99
C MET A 200 29.51 -18.28 -4.08
N GLY A 201 30.81 -18.07 -4.15
CA GLY A 201 31.65 -18.48 -5.29
C GLY A 201 31.75 -19.99 -5.44
N SER A 202 31.81 -20.75 -4.35
CA SER A 202 32.06 -22.19 -4.36
C SER A 202 30.82 -23.03 -4.04
N ASN A 203 30.82 -24.30 -4.50
CA ASN A 203 29.75 -25.24 -4.13
C ASN A 203 29.68 -25.43 -2.61
N GLN A 204 30.84 -25.45 -1.94
CA GLN A 204 30.92 -25.65 -0.50
C GLN A 204 30.25 -24.49 0.25
N GLU A 205 30.50 -23.23 -0.13
CA GLU A 205 29.83 -22.07 0.48
C GLU A 205 28.30 -22.14 0.36
N ILE A 206 27.80 -22.58 -0.81
CA ILE A 206 26.36 -22.76 -1.04
C ILE A 206 25.82 -23.88 -0.12
N ILE A 207 26.52 -25.01 -0.02
CA ILE A 207 26.13 -26.13 0.84
C ILE A 207 26.18 -25.73 2.32
N ASP A 208 27.20 -25.01 2.77
CA ASP A 208 27.33 -24.55 4.16
C ASP A 208 26.21 -23.55 4.51
N THR A 209 25.81 -22.72 3.54
CA THR A 209 24.74 -21.75 3.72
C THR A 209 23.38 -22.43 3.88
N PHE A 210 22.99 -23.34 2.98
CA PHE A 210 21.65 -23.92 2.94
C PHE A 210 21.52 -25.30 3.62
N GLY A 211 22.64 -25.96 3.92
CA GLY A 211 22.70 -27.36 4.31
C GLY A 211 22.77 -28.32 3.11
N GLU A 212 23.00 -29.60 3.39
CA GLU A 212 22.99 -30.68 2.39
C GLU A 212 21.56 -30.99 1.89
N GLU A 213 21.02 -30.10 1.06
CA GLU A 213 19.67 -30.24 0.51
C GLU A 213 19.66 -31.00 -0.84
N PRO A 214 18.95 -32.13 -0.98
CA PRO A 214 19.00 -32.96 -2.19
C PRO A 214 18.67 -32.21 -3.49
N ARG A 215 17.72 -31.27 -3.45
CA ARG A 215 17.31 -30.46 -4.62
C ARG A 215 18.38 -29.47 -5.03
N LEU A 216 19.06 -28.89 -4.04
CA LEU A 216 20.17 -27.98 -4.26
C LEU A 216 21.36 -28.71 -4.87
N MET A 217 21.66 -29.93 -4.40
CA MET A 217 22.70 -30.79 -4.96
C MET A 217 22.46 -31.13 -6.44
N LYS A 218 21.23 -31.56 -6.78
CA LYS A 218 20.83 -31.78 -8.18
C LYS A 218 20.95 -30.52 -9.04
N THR A 219 20.71 -29.35 -8.44
CA THR A 219 20.82 -28.07 -9.14
C THR A 219 22.27 -27.68 -9.39
N LEU A 220 23.16 -27.90 -8.41
CA LEU A 220 24.61 -27.71 -8.55
C LEU A 220 25.20 -28.58 -9.67
N GLU A 221 24.74 -29.82 -9.83
CA GLU A 221 25.17 -30.71 -10.93
C GLU A 221 24.80 -30.19 -12.32
N LYS A 222 23.71 -29.41 -12.43
CA LYS A 222 23.26 -28.80 -13.69
C LYS A 222 23.80 -27.38 -13.91
N ASP A 223 24.44 -26.79 -12.92
CA ASP A 223 25.02 -25.46 -13.02
C ASP A 223 26.26 -25.50 -13.91
N THR A 224 26.26 -24.66 -14.94
CA THR A 224 27.42 -24.51 -15.81
C THR A 224 28.46 -23.57 -15.22
N ALA A 225 28.07 -22.69 -14.29
CA ALA A 225 28.97 -21.78 -13.61
C ALA A 225 29.61 -22.47 -12.40
N THR A 226 30.91 -22.24 -12.20
CA THR A 226 31.69 -22.83 -11.11
C THR A 226 32.20 -21.83 -10.09
N ASN A 227 32.16 -20.53 -10.43
CA ASN A 227 32.68 -19.44 -9.61
C ASN A 227 31.84 -18.16 -9.76
N TYR A 228 32.14 -17.15 -8.93
CA TYR A 228 31.47 -15.85 -8.90
C TYR A 228 31.47 -15.14 -10.28
N GLU A 229 32.63 -15.10 -10.95
CA GLU A 229 32.78 -14.42 -12.24
C GLU A 229 31.97 -15.10 -13.35
N GLU A 230 31.98 -16.42 -13.41
CA GLU A 230 31.16 -17.19 -14.35
C GLU A 230 29.67 -17.00 -14.09
N GLY A 231 29.25 -16.97 -12.81
CA GLY A 231 27.86 -16.71 -12.43
C GLY A 231 27.37 -15.36 -12.95
N LEU A 232 28.14 -14.28 -12.73
CA LEU A 232 27.84 -12.95 -13.26
C LEU A 232 27.78 -12.93 -14.79
N LYS A 233 28.75 -13.56 -15.46
CA LYS A 233 28.82 -13.59 -16.93
C LYS A 233 27.64 -14.37 -17.53
N GLU A 234 27.21 -15.48 -16.93
CA GLU A 234 26.06 -16.24 -17.41
C GLU A 234 24.76 -15.43 -17.31
N ILE A 235 24.53 -14.77 -16.16
CA ILE A 235 23.39 -13.88 -16.00
C ILE A 235 23.42 -12.74 -17.02
N TYR A 236 24.60 -12.11 -17.20
CA TYR A 236 24.78 -11.04 -18.19
C TYR A 236 24.45 -11.49 -19.61
N LYS A 237 24.94 -12.67 -20.03
CA LYS A 237 24.66 -13.24 -21.36
C LYS A 237 23.17 -13.40 -21.63
N LYS A 238 22.36 -13.72 -20.61
CA LYS A 238 20.90 -13.85 -20.75
C LYS A 238 20.19 -12.50 -20.78
N LEU A 239 20.66 -11.54 -19.97
CA LEU A 239 20.09 -10.18 -19.92
C LEU A 239 20.39 -9.38 -21.19
N ARG A 240 21.61 -9.51 -21.73
CA ARG A 240 22.08 -8.80 -22.92
C ARG A 240 22.63 -9.75 -23.97
N PRO A 241 21.75 -10.46 -24.70
CA PRO A 241 22.19 -11.37 -25.75
C PRO A 241 22.86 -10.59 -26.88
N GLY A 242 24.16 -10.83 -27.10
CA GLY A 242 24.94 -10.22 -28.18
C GLY A 242 26.04 -9.26 -27.73
N GLU A 243 26.04 -8.82 -26.47
CA GLU A 243 27.16 -8.06 -25.90
C GLU A 243 28.18 -9.02 -25.25
N PRO A 244 29.49 -8.83 -25.47
CA PRO A 244 30.51 -9.67 -24.82
C PRO A 244 30.49 -9.43 -23.30
N PRO A 245 30.39 -10.49 -22.48
CA PRO A 245 30.31 -10.36 -21.02
C PRO A 245 31.71 -10.15 -20.42
N THR A 246 32.05 -8.90 -20.12
CA THR A 246 33.21 -8.59 -19.26
C THR A 246 32.78 -8.67 -17.79
N LEU A 247 33.71 -9.01 -16.88
CA LEU A 247 33.41 -9.10 -15.46
C LEU A 247 32.90 -7.76 -14.92
N GLU A 248 33.57 -6.67 -15.27
CA GLU A 248 33.22 -5.32 -14.81
C GLU A 248 31.82 -4.88 -15.29
N SER A 249 31.48 -5.12 -16.57
CA SER A 249 30.16 -4.77 -17.09
C SER A 249 29.07 -5.65 -16.48
N ALA A 250 29.35 -6.93 -16.26
CA ALA A 250 28.43 -7.86 -15.63
C ALA A 250 28.14 -7.49 -14.17
N GLN A 251 29.18 -7.19 -13.39
CA GLN A 251 29.05 -6.77 -12.00
C GLN A 251 28.33 -5.43 -11.88
N SER A 252 28.71 -4.44 -12.71
CA SER A 252 28.07 -3.12 -12.73
C SER A 252 26.59 -3.22 -13.08
N LEU A 253 26.22 -4.00 -14.10
CA LEU A 253 24.82 -4.22 -14.47
C LEU A 253 24.05 -4.91 -13.36
N PHE A 254 24.61 -5.97 -12.78
CA PHE A 254 23.97 -6.74 -11.71
C PHE A 254 23.70 -5.88 -10.46
N ASN A 255 24.72 -5.14 -10.01
CA ASN A 255 24.59 -4.24 -8.87
C ASN A 255 23.60 -3.11 -9.15
N SER A 256 23.67 -2.50 -10.32
CA SER A 256 22.72 -1.45 -10.72
C SER A 256 21.29 -1.99 -10.88
N MET A 257 21.11 -3.27 -11.19
CA MET A 257 19.79 -3.87 -11.36
C MET A 257 19.09 -4.15 -10.02
N PHE A 258 19.82 -4.62 -9.00
CA PHE A 258 19.21 -5.08 -7.74
C PHE A 258 19.50 -4.20 -6.53
N PHE A 259 20.69 -3.59 -6.46
CA PHE A 259 21.18 -2.92 -5.25
C PHE A 259 21.24 -1.39 -5.38
N ASP A 260 20.90 -0.84 -6.54
CA ASP A 260 20.79 0.61 -6.74
C ASP A 260 19.35 1.09 -6.43
N PRO A 261 19.14 1.90 -5.36
CA PRO A 261 17.83 2.44 -5.00
C PRO A 261 17.16 3.26 -6.11
N LYS A 262 17.95 3.82 -7.04
CA LYS A 262 17.41 4.61 -8.16
C LYS A 262 16.72 3.72 -9.19
N ARG A 263 17.12 2.45 -9.31
CA ARG A 263 16.60 1.49 -10.30
C ARG A 263 15.71 0.41 -9.70
N TYR A 264 15.99 0.00 -8.47
CA TYR A 264 15.22 -0.99 -7.74
C TYR A 264 14.59 -0.37 -6.49
N ASP A 265 13.28 -0.52 -6.36
CA ASP A 265 12.50 0.03 -5.25
C ASP A 265 11.41 -0.97 -4.82
N LEU A 266 11.35 -1.23 -3.53
CA LEU A 266 10.34 -2.03 -2.84
C LEU A 266 9.22 -1.15 -2.28
N ALA A 267 9.44 0.17 -2.18
CA ALA A 267 8.67 1.07 -1.33
C ALA A 267 8.64 0.64 0.15
N LYS A 268 8.08 1.48 1.03
CA LYS A 268 7.93 1.17 2.47
C LYS A 268 7.11 -0.12 2.68
N VAL A 269 6.05 -0.30 1.89
CA VAL A 269 5.18 -1.49 1.94
C VAL A 269 5.89 -2.78 1.53
N GLY A 270 6.75 -2.75 0.51
CA GLY A 270 7.46 -3.95 0.08
C GLY A 270 8.45 -4.42 1.13
N ARG A 271 9.24 -3.51 1.71
CA ARG A 271 10.16 -3.85 2.81
C ARG A 271 9.41 -4.46 4.01
N TYR A 272 8.25 -3.88 4.38
CA TYR A 272 7.36 -4.46 5.39
C TYR A 272 6.91 -5.90 5.03
N LYS A 273 6.44 -6.13 3.81
CA LYS A 273 6.00 -7.47 3.35
C LYS A 273 7.15 -8.48 3.29
N TYR A 274 8.35 -8.07 2.86
CA TYR A 274 9.54 -8.93 2.86
C TYR A 274 9.90 -9.35 4.28
N ASN A 275 9.98 -8.41 5.22
CA ASN A 275 10.32 -8.69 6.61
C ASN A 275 9.27 -9.59 7.28
N LYS A 276 7.98 -9.39 6.97
CA LYS A 276 6.90 -10.26 7.47
C LYS A 276 6.97 -11.67 6.89
N LYS A 277 7.28 -11.84 5.60
CA LYS A 277 7.26 -13.14 4.91
C LYS A 277 8.56 -13.94 5.04
N LEU A 278 9.71 -13.27 4.94
CA LEU A 278 11.04 -13.89 4.93
C LEU A 278 11.71 -13.93 6.31
N GLY A 279 11.13 -13.26 7.31
CA GLY A 279 11.56 -13.34 8.70
C GLY A 279 11.49 -14.77 9.27
N LEU A 280 12.21 -15.01 10.36
CA LEU A 280 12.21 -16.30 11.04
C LEU A 280 10.89 -16.55 11.77
N PHE A 281 10.31 -15.51 12.38
CA PHE A 281 9.18 -15.59 13.31
C PHE A 281 8.03 -16.44 12.75
N ASN A 282 7.50 -16.08 11.57
CA ASN A 282 6.34 -16.76 10.99
C ASN A 282 6.64 -18.18 10.46
N ARG A 283 7.93 -18.53 10.30
CA ARG A 283 8.34 -19.83 9.73
C ARG A 283 8.67 -20.86 10.79
N ILE A 284 9.25 -20.42 11.91
CA ILE A 284 9.65 -21.32 13.00
C ILE A 284 8.58 -21.44 14.09
N ALA A 285 7.56 -20.59 14.07
CA ALA A 285 6.41 -20.72 14.96
C ALA A 285 5.74 -22.09 14.78
N ASP A 286 5.50 -22.79 15.89
CA ASP A 286 4.91 -24.12 15.98
C ASP A 286 5.76 -25.22 15.30
N VAL A 287 7.07 -25.00 15.14
CA VAL A 287 8.04 -25.97 14.61
C VAL A 287 9.07 -26.34 15.69
N ALA A 288 9.50 -27.60 15.72
CA ALA A 288 10.50 -28.07 16.67
C ALA A 288 11.94 -27.76 16.20
N ALA A 289 12.78 -27.29 17.13
CA ALA A 289 14.20 -27.04 16.87
C ALA A 289 14.96 -28.36 16.70
N ALA A 290 15.74 -28.51 15.63
CA ALA A 290 16.59 -29.69 15.39
C ALA A 290 17.97 -29.60 16.05
N ALA A 291 18.38 -28.40 16.46
CA ALA A 291 19.60 -28.10 17.20
C ALA A 291 19.33 -26.93 18.16
N ASP A 292 20.21 -26.72 19.13
CA ASP A 292 20.09 -25.61 20.08
C ASP A 292 20.15 -24.28 19.33
N VAL A 293 19.22 -23.37 19.63
CA VAL A 293 19.17 -22.02 19.08
C VAL A 293 19.84 -21.09 20.09
N ILE A 294 20.93 -20.46 19.66
CA ILE A 294 21.78 -19.63 20.52
C ILE A 294 21.61 -18.16 20.12
N ASP A 295 21.44 -17.30 21.11
CA ASP A 295 21.46 -15.84 20.92
C ASP A 295 22.88 -15.39 20.53
N PRO A 296 23.08 -14.73 19.37
CA PRO A 296 24.39 -14.28 18.93
C PRO A 296 24.99 -13.17 19.81
N ASN A 297 24.18 -12.44 20.58
CA ASN A 297 24.63 -11.33 21.42
C ASN A 297 25.04 -11.77 22.81
N THR A 298 24.24 -12.65 23.42
CA THR A 298 24.43 -13.07 24.83
C THR A 298 25.11 -14.43 24.94
N GLY A 299 25.03 -15.27 23.90
CA GLY A 299 25.47 -16.66 23.93
C GLY A 299 24.52 -17.59 24.70
N GLU A 300 23.35 -17.11 25.14
CA GLU A 300 22.35 -17.92 25.84
C GLU A 300 21.59 -18.82 24.88
N ILE A 301 21.17 -19.99 25.37
CA ILE A 301 20.32 -20.92 24.61
C ILE A 301 18.88 -20.42 24.71
N LEU A 302 18.33 -19.94 23.59
CA LEU A 302 16.94 -19.49 23.49
C LEU A 302 15.98 -20.68 23.38
N ALA A 303 16.37 -21.72 22.64
CA ALA A 303 15.60 -22.94 22.49
C ALA A 303 16.49 -24.17 22.47
N GLU A 304 16.13 -25.20 23.23
CA GLU A 304 16.85 -26.48 23.26
C GLU A 304 16.47 -27.36 22.06
N LYS A 305 17.38 -28.26 21.66
CA LYS A 305 17.09 -29.29 20.66
C LYS A 305 15.85 -30.11 21.04
N GLY A 306 14.90 -30.18 20.12
CA GLY A 306 13.62 -30.88 20.26
C GLY A 306 12.50 -30.03 20.88
N GLN A 307 12.79 -28.82 21.34
CA GLN A 307 11.79 -27.91 21.89
C GLN A 307 10.89 -27.38 20.77
N LEU A 308 9.57 -27.42 21.00
CA LEU A 308 8.59 -26.76 20.14
C LEU A 308 8.67 -25.24 20.34
N ILE A 309 8.88 -24.50 19.26
CA ILE A 309 9.03 -23.05 19.31
C ILE A 309 7.65 -22.40 19.30
N SER A 310 7.23 -21.80 20.42
CA SER A 310 5.99 -21.02 20.49
C SER A 310 6.08 -19.73 19.68
N LYS A 311 4.94 -19.10 19.35
CA LYS A 311 4.92 -17.79 18.67
C LYS A 311 5.75 -16.73 19.42
N GLU A 312 5.65 -16.68 20.75
CA GLU A 312 6.44 -15.71 21.56
C GLU A 312 7.94 -15.99 21.48
N LEU A 313 8.34 -17.26 21.60
CA LEU A 313 9.73 -17.65 21.49
C LEU A 313 10.29 -17.42 20.07
N ALA A 314 9.50 -17.70 19.03
CA ALA A 314 9.86 -17.40 17.65
C ALA A 314 10.15 -15.91 17.43
N ARG A 315 9.39 -15.03 18.10
CA ARG A 315 9.59 -13.58 18.04
C ARG A 315 10.86 -13.16 18.78
N GLN A 316 11.15 -13.78 19.92
CA GLN A 316 12.40 -13.57 20.65
C GLN A 316 13.62 -14.01 19.83
N ILE A 317 13.57 -15.19 19.20
CA ILE A 317 14.63 -15.71 18.32
C ILE A 317 14.89 -14.78 17.14
N GLU A 318 13.84 -14.32 16.46
CA GLU A 318 13.98 -13.36 15.36
C GLU A 318 14.63 -12.06 15.85
N ASN A 319 14.12 -11.49 16.95
CA ASN A 319 14.59 -10.23 17.49
C ASN A 319 15.99 -10.30 18.11
N ALA A 320 16.47 -11.49 18.50
CA ALA A 320 17.86 -11.71 18.92
C ALA A 320 18.85 -11.61 17.74
N GLY A 321 18.38 -11.51 16.50
CA GLY A 321 19.25 -11.39 15.32
C GLY A 321 19.84 -12.72 14.86
N VAL A 322 19.24 -13.85 15.26
CA VAL A 322 19.63 -15.20 14.82
C VAL A 322 19.56 -15.29 13.28
N ASP A 323 20.63 -15.80 12.67
CA ASP A 323 20.73 -15.90 11.21
C ASP A 323 19.89 -17.06 10.64
N HIS A 324 19.93 -18.21 11.30
CA HIS A 324 19.18 -19.39 10.90
C HIS A 324 18.81 -20.28 12.09
N VAL A 325 17.78 -21.09 11.90
CA VAL A 325 17.34 -22.13 12.83
C VAL A 325 17.34 -23.46 12.09
N MET A 326 17.99 -24.48 12.67
CA MET A 326 17.83 -25.86 12.20
C MET A 326 16.47 -26.35 12.70
N ALA A 327 15.55 -26.67 11.80
CA ALA A 327 14.19 -27.05 12.12
C ALA A 327 13.90 -28.50 11.73
N GLN A 328 13.12 -29.21 12.55
CA GLN A 328 12.59 -30.53 12.22
C GLN A 328 11.38 -30.37 11.31
N SER A 329 11.30 -31.21 10.28
CA SER A 329 10.21 -31.20 9.31
C SER A 329 8.90 -31.70 9.94
N PRO A 330 7.82 -30.90 9.99
CA PRO A 330 6.52 -31.37 10.47
C PRO A 330 5.94 -32.54 9.65
N LEU A 331 6.39 -32.72 8.41
CA LEU A 331 5.96 -33.83 7.55
C LEU A 331 6.71 -35.14 7.82
N ASP A 332 7.90 -35.08 8.40
CA ASP A 332 8.82 -36.21 8.57
C ASP A 332 9.88 -35.84 9.62
N GLU A 333 9.70 -36.30 10.86
CA GLU A 333 10.55 -35.97 12.00
C GLU A 333 12.02 -36.42 11.81
N THR A 334 12.29 -37.34 10.88
CA THR A 334 13.67 -37.79 10.58
C THR A 334 14.44 -36.79 9.74
N LYS A 335 13.76 -35.84 9.11
CA LYS A 335 14.35 -34.84 8.23
C LYS A 335 14.45 -33.49 8.93
N THR A 336 15.57 -32.84 8.69
CA THR A 336 15.87 -31.50 9.22
C THR A 336 16.22 -30.58 8.07
N THR A 337 15.88 -29.31 8.20
CA THR A 337 16.18 -28.30 7.20
C THR A 337 16.60 -27.00 7.85
N LYS A 338 17.39 -26.20 7.14
CA LYS A 338 17.91 -24.92 7.61
C LYS A 338 16.96 -23.79 7.23
N VAL A 339 16.35 -23.17 8.23
CA VAL A 339 15.43 -22.04 8.08
C VAL A 339 16.23 -20.75 8.23
N ILE A 340 16.46 -20.04 7.13
CA ILE A 340 17.29 -18.82 7.09
C ILE A 340 16.36 -17.59 6.98
N GLY A 341 16.54 -16.61 7.86
CA GLY A 341 15.77 -15.36 7.86
C GLY A 341 16.46 -14.25 7.06
N ASN A 342 15.76 -13.14 6.84
CA ASN A 342 16.34 -11.98 6.16
C ASN A 342 17.05 -10.97 7.09
N ARG A 343 17.26 -11.35 8.37
CA ARG A 343 18.04 -10.61 9.38
C ARG A 343 17.52 -9.20 9.71
N PHE A 344 16.21 -9.05 9.83
CA PHE A 344 15.58 -7.84 10.36
C PHE A 344 15.08 -8.06 11.78
N VAL A 345 15.35 -7.10 12.65
CA VAL A 345 14.98 -7.12 14.07
C VAL A 345 14.13 -5.91 14.43
N ASP A 346 13.31 -6.05 15.45
CA ASP A 346 12.61 -4.94 16.09
C ASP A 346 13.60 -4.04 16.84
N ILE A 347 13.67 -2.76 16.46
CA ILE A 347 14.66 -1.83 17.02
C ILE A 347 14.41 -1.54 18.50
N ASP A 348 13.16 -1.57 18.97
CA ASP A 348 12.77 -1.29 20.35
C ASP A 348 13.36 -2.29 21.37
N LYS A 349 13.92 -3.41 20.88
CA LYS A 349 14.64 -4.39 21.72
C LYS A 349 16.10 -4.01 21.99
N TYR A 350 16.62 -3.02 21.28
CA TYR A 350 18.03 -2.62 21.34
C TYR A 350 18.23 -1.20 21.85
N ILE A 351 17.17 -0.38 21.89
CA ILE A 351 17.22 1.02 22.33
C ILE A 351 16.20 1.28 23.43
N GLU A 352 16.49 2.26 24.28
CA GLU A 352 15.64 2.61 25.43
C GLU A 352 14.85 3.92 25.24
N PHE A 353 15.02 4.60 24.11
CA PHE A 353 14.36 5.88 23.81
C PHE A 353 13.36 5.76 22.67
N ASP A 354 12.40 6.68 22.65
CA ASP A 354 11.38 6.74 21.59
C ASP A 354 11.98 7.20 20.25
N ILE A 355 11.63 6.46 19.19
CA ILE A 355 12.03 6.68 17.80
C ILE A 355 10.98 7.40 16.97
N SER A 356 9.81 7.69 17.55
CA SER A 356 8.65 8.23 16.81
C SER A 356 8.96 9.52 16.05
N ASP A 357 9.90 10.34 16.52
CA ASP A 357 10.34 11.58 15.89
C ASP A 357 11.49 11.40 14.88
N LEU A 358 12.13 10.23 14.83
CA LEU A 358 13.29 9.95 13.98
C LEU A 358 12.90 9.49 12.56
N ASN A 359 11.63 9.13 12.33
CA ASN A 359 11.13 8.59 11.06
C ASN A 359 11.96 7.37 10.56
N VAL A 360 12.34 6.51 11.51
CA VAL A 360 13.01 5.22 11.28
C VAL A 360 11.93 4.12 11.25
N ALA A 361 12.17 3.04 10.52
CA ALA A 361 11.24 1.92 10.47
C ALA A 361 11.34 1.05 11.74
N ASP A 362 10.21 0.50 12.18
CA ASP A 362 10.13 -0.36 13.39
C ASP A 362 11.07 -1.57 13.30
N LYS A 363 11.16 -2.20 12.12
CA LYS A 363 12.12 -3.28 11.84
C LYS A 363 13.30 -2.79 11.03
N VAL A 364 14.50 -3.01 11.55
CA VAL A 364 15.78 -2.58 10.94
C VAL A 364 16.70 -3.75 10.64
N TYR A 365 17.59 -3.56 9.67
CA TYR A 365 18.56 -4.56 9.24
C TYR A 365 19.63 -4.73 10.30
N TYR A 366 19.66 -5.92 10.90
CA TYR A 366 20.44 -6.22 12.11
C TYR A 366 21.94 -5.91 11.98
N PRO A 367 22.64 -6.28 10.89
CA PRO A 367 24.07 -5.97 10.76
C PRO A 367 24.39 -4.47 10.85
N VAL A 368 23.58 -3.62 10.21
CA VAL A 368 23.78 -2.16 10.24
C VAL A 368 23.44 -1.59 11.62
N LEU A 369 22.41 -2.13 12.29
CA LEU A 369 22.09 -1.73 13.65
C LEU A 369 23.26 -2.02 14.60
N MET A 370 23.84 -3.22 14.53
CA MET A 370 24.97 -3.59 15.38
C MET A 370 26.21 -2.73 15.09
N GLU A 371 26.52 -2.45 13.82
CA GLU A 371 27.58 -1.49 13.47
C GLU A 371 27.37 -0.13 14.15
N ILE A 372 26.15 0.41 14.14
CA ILE A 372 25.85 1.70 14.78
C ILE A 372 26.00 1.62 16.30
N LEU A 373 25.54 0.54 16.93
CA LEU A 373 25.63 0.34 18.37
C LEU A 373 27.08 0.13 18.84
N GLU A 374 27.92 -0.51 18.03
CA GLU A 374 29.34 -0.70 18.31
C GLU A 374 30.17 0.59 18.09
N GLU A 375 29.80 1.41 17.12
CA GLU A 375 30.48 2.68 16.81
C GLU A 375 30.11 3.85 17.76
N SER A 376 28.95 3.78 18.43
CA SER A 376 28.41 4.87 19.24
C SER A 376 28.65 4.62 20.73
N GLU A 377 29.14 5.63 21.46
CA GLU A 377 29.43 5.48 22.90
C GLU A 377 28.23 5.84 23.78
N ASN A 378 27.32 6.71 23.28
CA ASN A 378 26.19 7.25 24.05
C ASN A 378 24.86 7.19 23.28
N GLN A 379 23.73 7.22 23.99
CA GLN A 379 22.39 7.17 23.38
C GLN A 379 22.09 8.34 22.43
N GLU A 380 22.66 9.52 22.67
CA GLU A 380 22.52 10.67 21.74
C GLU A 380 23.25 10.45 20.41
N GLU A 381 24.42 9.81 20.45
CA GLU A 381 25.18 9.47 19.23
C GLU A 381 24.45 8.39 18.43
N VAL A 382 23.91 7.37 19.12
CA VAL A 382 23.04 6.36 18.50
C VAL A 382 21.87 7.05 17.81
N ARG A 383 21.20 7.99 18.50
CA ARG A 383 20.06 8.73 17.96
C ARG A 383 20.41 9.49 16.67
N GLU A 384 21.54 10.18 16.65
CA GLU A 384 22.01 10.88 15.46
C GLU A 384 22.41 9.93 14.33
N ALA A 385 23.11 8.84 14.66
CA ALA A 385 23.54 7.82 13.70
C ALA A 385 22.36 7.10 13.05
N LEU A 386 21.33 6.73 13.83
CA LEU A 386 20.08 6.14 13.33
C LEU A 386 19.40 7.08 12.31
N ARG A 387 19.34 8.38 12.62
CA ARG A 387 18.77 9.38 11.71
C ARG A 387 19.58 9.51 10.41
N ARG A 388 20.90 9.48 10.51
CA ARG A 388 21.83 9.61 9.36
C ARG A 388 21.79 8.37 8.46
N ARG A 389 21.79 7.16 9.04
CA ARG A 389 21.84 5.87 8.33
C ARG A 389 20.47 5.20 8.15
N LYS A 390 19.37 5.95 8.28
CA LYS A 390 17.99 5.42 8.14
C LYS A 390 17.74 4.58 6.88
N ASN A 391 18.36 4.97 5.76
CA ASN A 391 18.20 4.28 4.48
C ASN A 391 19.00 2.97 4.41
N GLU A 392 20.06 2.81 5.23
CA GLU A 392 20.82 1.56 5.37
C GLU A 392 20.16 0.62 6.37
N LEU A 393 19.54 1.17 7.41
CA LEU A 393 18.75 0.42 8.39
C LEU A 393 17.48 -0.19 7.79
N SER A 394 16.82 0.52 6.87
CA SER A 394 15.67 -0.01 6.14
C SER A 394 15.80 0.28 4.64
N PRO A 395 16.61 -0.50 3.90
CA PRO A 395 16.85 -0.29 2.49
C PRO A 395 15.59 -0.47 1.64
N LYS A 396 15.39 0.46 0.70
CA LYS A 396 14.30 0.41 -0.29
C LYS A 396 14.59 -0.56 -1.45
N HIS A 397 15.79 -1.12 -1.57
CA HIS A 397 16.11 -2.14 -2.57
C HIS A 397 16.23 -3.52 -1.94
N ILE A 398 16.25 -4.59 -2.74
CA ILE A 398 16.42 -5.97 -2.25
C ILE A 398 17.84 -6.18 -1.71
N LEU A 399 18.00 -6.97 -0.63
CA LEU A 399 19.29 -7.35 -0.07
C LEU A 399 19.67 -8.77 -0.45
N VAL A 400 20.97 -9.08 -0.38
CA VAL A 400 21.46 -10.47 -0.56
C VAL A 400 20.78 -11.41 0.45
N ALA A 401 20.65 -10.97 1.71
CA ALA A 401 19.94 -11.72 2.75
C ALA A 401 18.47 -12.01 2.39
N ASP A 402 17.77 -11.09 1.71
CA ASP A 402 16.40 -11.34 1.24
C ASP A 402 16.36 -12.44 0.17
N VAL A 403 17.34 -12.48 -0.75
CA VAL A 403 17.41 -13.51 -1.79
C VAL A 403 17.78 -14.87 -1.21
N ILE A 404 18.69 -14.92 -0.23
CA ILE A 404 19.04 -16.16 0.47
C ILE A 404 17.82 -16.69 1.23
N ALA A 405 17.14 -15.83 1.98
CA ALA A 405 15.94 -16.19 2.73
C ALA A 405 14.82 -16.66 1.80
N SER A 406 14.65 -16.05 0.62
CA SER A 406 13.60 -16.43 -0.32
C SER A 406 13.85 -17.79 -0.98
N VAL A 407 15.11 -18.13 -1.29
CA VAL A 407 15.52 -19.47 -1.75
C VAL A 407 15.37 -20.49 -0.62
N SER A 408 15.80 -20.14 0.60
CA SER A 408 15.61 -20.99 1.80
C SER A 408 14.13 -21.29 2.01
N TYR A 409 13.24 -20.31 1.87
CA TYR A 409 11.81 -20.51 2.00
C TYR A 409 11.27 -21.51 0.96
N LEU A 410 11.67 -21.38 -0.30
CA LEU A 410 11.27 -22.31 -1.37
C LEU A 410 11.68 -23.76 -1.06
N LEU A 411 12.91 -23.95 -0.55
CA LEU A 411 13.39 -25.26 -0.12
C LEU A 411 12.55 -25.81 1.04
N ASN A 412 12.31 -24.98 2.05
CA ASN A 412 11.58 -25.33 3.27
C ASN A 412 10.12 -25.73 3.06
N LEU A 413 9.47 -25.23 2.00
CA LEU A 413 8.11 -25.65 1.64
C LEU A 413 8.00 -27.16 1.37
N ASN A 414 9.08 -27.81 0.89
CA ASN A 414 9.10 -29.26 0.70
C ASN A 414 9.08 -30.05 2.02
N TYR A 415 9.44 -29.39 3.12
CA TYR A 415 9.45 -29.94 4.47
C TYR A 415 8.21 -29.55 5.27
N GLY A 416 7.25 -28.83 4.66
CA GLY A 416 6.05 -28.34 5.33
C GLY A 416 6.32 -27.16 6.26
N ILE A 417 7.45 -26.48 6.11
CA ILE A 417 7.79 -25.28 6.89
C ILE A 417 7.54 -24.04 6.02
N GLY A 418 6.60 -23.21 6.47
CA GLY A 418 6.11 -22.04 5.73
C GLY A 418 4.80 -22.32 4.98
N ASN A 419 4.17 -21.24 4.52
CA ASN A 419 2.86 -21.26 3.85
C ASN A 419 2.95 -20.75 2.40
N ILE A 420 2.07 -21.27 1.53
CA ILE A 420 1.79 -20.70 0.21
C ILE A 420 0.93 -19.43 0.34
N ASP A 421 0.89 -18.62 -0.71
CA ASP A 421 0.23 -17.32 -0.69
C ASP A 421 -1.02 -17.31 -1.59
N ASP A 422 -2.12 -16.80 -1.05
CA ASP A 422 -3.31 -16.46 -1.84
C ASP A 422 -3.14 -15.06 -2.45
N ILE A 423 -3.04 -14.99 -3.77
CA ILE A 423 -2.83 -13.74 -4.53
C ILE A 423 -4.06 -12.80 -4.54
N ASP A 424 -5.23 -13.31 -4.17
CA ASP A 424 -6.51 -12.61 -4.20
C ASP A 424 -6.91 -12.10 -2.80
N HIS A 425 -6.33 -12.67 -1.73
CA HIS A 425 -6.43 -12.16 -0.37
C HIS A 425 -6.04 -10.66 -0.28
N LEU A 426 -6.85 -9.86 0.41
CA LEU A 426 -6.62 -8.40 0.53
C LEU A 426 -5.42 -8.00 1.38
N GLY A 427 -4.75 -8.95 2.04
CA GLY A 427 -3.44 -8.73 2.62
C GLY A 427 -2.29 -8.80 1.60
N ASN A 428 -2.56 -9.36 0.43
CA ASN A 428 -1.63 -9.45 -0.70
C ASN A 428 -1.98 -8.46 -1.83
N ARG A 429 -3.14 -7.81 -1.76
CA ARG A 429 -3.55 -6.72 -2.65
C ARG A 429 -3.65 -5.40 -1.90
N ARG A 430 -3.20 -4.32 -2.50
CA ARG A 430 -3.23 -2.99 -1.88
C ARG A 430 -3.77 -1.94 -2.83
N LEU A 431 -4.23 -0.85 -2.24
CA LEU A 431 -4.74 0.31 -2.94
C LEU A 431 -3.62 1.33 -3.16
N ARG A 432 -3.49 1.76 -4.41
CA ARG A 432 -2.76 2.97 -4.81
C ARG A 432 -3.75 4.09 -4.98
N ALA A 433 -3.78 4.99 -4.00
CA ALA A 433 -4.60 6.19 -4.03
C ALA A 433 -3.95 7.30 -4.87
N VAL A 434 -4.68 8.40 -5.07
CA VAL A 434 -4.30 9.51 -5.96
C VAL A 434 -2.90 10.06 -5.70
N GLY A 435 -2.50 10.21 -4.43
CA GLY A 435 -1.21 10.77 -4.06
C GLY A 435 -0.05 9.91 -4.57
N GLU A 436 -0.12 8.59 -4.36
CA GLU A 436 0.92 7.66 -4.82
C GLU A 436 0.95 7.57 -6.36
N LEU A 437 -0.21 7.61 -7.01
CA LEU A 437 -0.28 7.61 -8.47
C LEU A 437 0.41 8.87 -9.06
N LEU A 438 0.16 10.04 -8.48
CA LEU A 438 0.80 11.30 -8.88
C LEU A 438 2.30 11.28 -8.57
N GLN A 439 2.70 10.79 -7.40
CA GLN A 439 4.10 10.64 -7.01
C GLN A 439 4.89 9.84 -8.06
N ASN A 440 4.32 8.72 -8.52
CA ASN A 440 4.93 7.88 -9.54
C ASN A 440 5.08 8.59 -10.89
N GLN A 441 4.08 9.37 -11.32
CA GLN A 441 4.17 10.11 -12.59
C GLN A 441 5.21 11.22 -12.55
N ILE A 442 5.28 11.97 -11.44
CA ILE A 442 6.28 13.02 -11.25
C ILE A 442 7.68 12.42 -11.21
N ARG A 443 7.85 11.27 -10.54
CA ARG A 443 9.12 10.54 -10.51
C ARG A 443 9.60 10.16 -11.91
N ILE A 444 8.71 9.68 -12.79
CA ILE A 444 9.05 9.38 -14.19
C ILE A 444 9.49 10.66 -14.92
N GLY A 445 8.77 11.76 -14.75
CA GLY A 445 9.11 13.05 -15.34
C GLY A 445 10.46 13.58 -14.87
N LEU A 446 10.73 13.48 -13.57
CA LEU A 446 11.97 13.91 -12.93
C LEU A 446 13.18 13.04 -13.32
N SER A 447 13.00 11.72 -13.46
CA SER A 447 14.08 10.84 -13.93
C SER A 447 14.50 11.18 -15.37
N ARG A 448 13.55 11.55 -16.24
CA ARG A 448 13.87 12.06 -17.58
C ARG A 448 14.60 13.40 -17.52
N MET A 449 14.21 14.28 -16.59
CA MET A 449 14.88 15.56 -16.36
C MET A 449 16.30 15.39 -15.81
N GLU A 450 16.53 14.45 -14.88
CA GLU A 450 17.85 14.13 -14.32
C GLU A 450 18.84 13.81 -15.45
N ARG A 451 18.43 12.97 -16.41
CA ARG A 451 19.25 12.66 -17.57
C ARG A 451 19.63 13.90 -18.38
N THR A 452 18.67 14.78 -18.65
CA THR A 452 18.93 16.05 -19.36
C THR A 452 19.86 16.96 -18.57
N ILE A 453 19.74 17.02 -17.25
CA ILE A 453 20.63 17.81 -16.38
C ILE A 453 22.07 17.29 -16.48
N LYS A 454 22.29 15.98 -16.37
CA LYS A 454 23.63 15.36 -16.50
C LYS A 454 24.27 15.62 -17.87
N GLU A 455 23.49 15.49 -18.94
CA GLU A 455 23.94 15.78 -20.31
C GLU A 455 24.33 17.25 -20.47
N ARG A 456 23.59 18.19 -19.86
CA ARG A 456 23.88 19.64 -19.90
C ARG A 456 25.09 20.03 -19.04
N MET A 457 25.25 19.43 -17.86
CA MET A 457 26.42 19.66 -16.99
C MET A 457 27.74 19.33 -17.70
N THR A 458 27.73 18.36 -18.63
CA THR A 458 28.92 17.95 -19.38
C THR A 458 29.17 18.82 -20.62
N THR A 459 28.13 19.47 -21.15
CA THR A 459 28.21 20.19 -22.45
C THR A 459 28.29 21.70 -22.30
N GLN A 460 27.82 22.27 -21.20
CA GLN A 460 27.88 23.71 -20.93
C GLN A 460 29.20 24.10 -20.26
N ASP A 461 29.63 25.35 -20.49
CA ASP A 461 30.82 25.91 -19.87
C ASP A 461 30.59 26.13 -18.36
N ILE A 462 31.46 25.55 -17.54
CA ILE A 462 31.39 25.48 -16.08
C ILE A 462 31.22 26.88 -15.44
N ALA A 463 31.78 27.93 -16.05
CA ALA A 463 31.74 29.30 -15.52
C ALA A 463 30.36 29.98 -15.64
N GLU A 464 29.57 29.62 -16.66
CA GLU A 464 28.27 30.26 -16.96
C GLU A 464 27.06 29.47 -16.49
N VAL A 465 27.27 28.29 -15.89
CA VAL A 465 26.17 27.41 -15.49
C VAL A 465 25.33 28.03 -14.37
N THR A 466 24.01 28.05 -14.58
CA THR A 466 23.00 28.41 -13.58
C THR A 466 22.03 27.24 -13.37
N PRO A 467 21.44 27.06 -12.17
CA PRO A 467 20.45 26.02 -11.92
C PRO A 467 19.30 26.03 -12.95
N GLN A 468 18.75 27.22 -13.24
CA GLN A 468 17.68 27.38 -14.23
C GLN A 468 18.11 27.00 -15.65
N GLY A 469 19.35 27.27 -16.06
CA GLY A 469 19.88 26.90 -17.37
C GLY A 469 20.03 25.38 -17.57
N LEU A 470 20.35 24.66 -16.50
CA LEU A 470 20.47 23.20 -16.51
C LEU A 470 19.11 22.51 -16.55
N MET A 471 18.10 23.07 -15.89
CA MET A 471 16.80 22.43 -15.74
C MET A 471 15.94 22.52 -16.99
N ASN A 472 15.34 21.39 -17.39
CA ASN A 472 14.31 21.33 -18.41
C ASN A 472 13.05 20.71 -17.82
N ILE A 473 12.04 21.53 -17.55
CA ILE A 473 10.80 21.12 -16.86
C ILE A 473 9.80 20.41 -17.77
N ARG A 474 10.01 20.42 -19.11
CA ARG A 474 9.07 19.85 -20.07
C ARG A 474 8.72 18.37 -19.81
N PRO A 475 9.67 17.48 -19.45
CA PRO A 475 9.33 16.09 -19.15
C PRO A 475 8.42 15.93 -17.93
N VAL A 476 8.56 16.80 -16.92
CA VAL A 476 7.74 16.78 -15.70
C VAL A 476 6.31 17.25 -16.01
N THR A 477 6.17 18.40 -16.67
CA THR A 477 4.86 18.95 -17.05
C THR A 477 4.13 18.04 -18.05
N ALA A 478 4.86 17.40 -18.96
CA ALA A 478 4.30 16.42 -19.89
C ALA A 478 3.75 15.18 -19.16
N ALA A 479 4.46 14.63 -18.18
CA ALA A 479 4.01 13.45 -17.42
C ALA A 479 2.72 13.74 -16.64
N VAL A 480 2.63 14.91 -15.99
CA VAL A 480 1.41 15.34 -15.28
C VAL A 480 0.25 15.55 -16.27
N LYS A 481 0.52 16.18 -17.42
CA LYS A 481 -0.48 16.40 -18.47
C LYS A 481 -1.00 15.08 -19.07
N GLU A 482 -0.11 14.13 -19.33
CA GLU A 482 -0.48 12.80 -19.84
C GLU A 482 -1.34 12.05 -18.82
N PHE A 483 -1.01 12.12 -17.54
CA PHE A 483 -1.79 11.50 -16.47
C PHE A 483 -3.22 12.05 -16.40
N PHE A 484 -3.40 13.36 -16.24
CA PHE A 484 -4.74 13.95 -16.13
C PHE A 484 -5.52 13.94 -17.45
N GLY A 485 -4.83 14.02 -18.59
CA GLY A 485 -5.47 14.08 -19.90
C GLY A 485 -5.88 12.72 -20.47
N SER A 486 -5.06 11.69 -20.26
CA SER A 486 -5.18 10.40 -20.99
C SER A 486 -5.13 9.13 -20.13
N SER A 487 -4.84 9.22 -18.82
CA SER A 487 -4.83 8.04 -17.98
C SER A 487 -6.21 7.40 -17.85
N GLN A 488 -6.26 6.07 -17.86
CA GLN A 488 -7.47 5.30 -17.55
C GLN A 488 -7.98 5.53 -16.12
N LEU A 489 -7.10 5.92 -15.21
CA LEU A 489 -7.42 6.18 -13.80
C LEU A 489 -7.94 7.60 -13.58
N SER A 490 -7.61 8.55 -14.47
CA SER A 490 -8.19 9.90 -14.44
C SER A 490 -9.47 9.91 -15.28
N GLN A 491 -10.62 9.75 -14.61
CA GLN A 491 -11.91 9.60 -15.27
C GLN A 491 -12.71 10.91 -15.22
N PHE A 492 -13.55 11.14 -16.24
CA PHE A 492 -14.55 12.20 -16.15
C PHE A 492 -15.50 11.89 -15.00
N MET A 493 -15.76 12.90 -14.18
CA MET A 493 -16.60 12.74 -13.00
C MET A 493 -18.02 12.33 -13.40
N ASP A 494 -18.58 11.35 -12.68
CA ASP A 494 -20.00 10.97 -12.84
C ASP A 494 -20.81 11.84 -11.89
N GLN A 495 -21.54 12.79 -12.48
CA GLN A 495 -22.26 13.86 -11.81
C GLN A 495 -23.76 13.81 -12.15
N THR A 496 -24.28 12.61 -12.37
CA THR A 496 -25.72 12.44 -12.60
C THR A 496 -26.50 12.88 -11.36
N ASN A 497 -26.06 12.44 -10.18
CA ASN A 497 -26.60 12.81 -8.86
C ASN A 497 -25.50 12.69 -7.77
N PRO A 498 -25.74 13.19 -6.54
CA PRO A 498 -24.71 13.17 -5.47
C PRO A 498 -24.21 11.78 -5.09
N LEU A 499 -25.04 10.73 -5.22
CA LEU A 499 -24.64 9.37 -4.92
C LEU A 499 -23.68 8.81 -5.98
N ALA A 500 -23.94 9.12 -7.26
CA ALA A 500 -23.02 8.80 -8.35
C ALA A 500 -21.65 9.43 -8.10
N GLU A 501 -21.64 10.69 -7.64
CA GLU A 501 -20.39 11.39 -7.33
C GLU A 501 -19.61 10.71 -6.21
N LEU A 502 -20.28 10.47 -5.09
CA LEU A 502 -19.67 9.86 -3.92
C LEU A 502 -19.13 8.46 -4.21
N THR A 503 -19.91 7.66 -4.94
CA THR A 503 -19.51 6.30 -5.33
C THR A 503 -18.29 6.34 -6.24
N HIS A 504 -18.23 7.27 -7.20
CA HIS A 504 -17.10 7.35 -8.12
C HIS A 504 -15.79 7.72 -7.39
N LYS A 505 -15.86 8.58 -6.37
CA LYS A 505 -14.70 8.93 -5.51
C LYS A 505 -14.21 7.75 -4.66
N ARG A 506 -15.09 6.82 -4.30
CA ARG A 506 -14.80 5.61 -3.51
C ARG A 506 -14.61 4.34 -4.34
N ARG A 507 -14.55 4.46 -5.66
CA ARG A 507 -14.40 3.34 -6.59
C ARG A 507 -12.99 2.75 -6.51
N LEU A 508 -12.92 1.43 -6.53
CA LEU A 508 -11.69 0.64 -6.57
C LEU A 508 -11.60 -0.04 -7.93
N SER A 509 -10.51 0.16 -8.66
CA SER A 509 -10.30 -0.46 -9.98
C SER A 509 -9.07 -1.35 -9.98
N ALA A 510 -9.24 -2.63 -10.37
CA ALA A 510 -8.12 -3.54 -10.62
C ALA A 510 -7.45 -3.31 -11.99
N LEU A 511 -7.99 -2.39 -12.80
CA LEU A 511 -7.54 -2.10 -14.16
C LEU A 511 -6.51 -0.95 -14.17
N GLY A 512 -5.81 -0.79 -15.28
CA GLY A 512 -4.89 0.33 -15.53
C GLY A 512 -3.42 -0.06 -15.48
N PRO A 513 -2.49 0.90 -15.65
CA PRO A 513 -1.06 0.64 -15.68
C PRO A 513 -0.58 -0.07 -14.41
N GLY A 514 0.15 -1.18 -14.56
CA GLY A 514 0.61 -2.01 -13.44
C GLY A 514 -0.46 -2.87 -12.76
N GLY A 515 -1.73 -2.74 -13.15
CA GLY A 515 -2.83 -3.61 -12.74
C GLY A 515 -3.10 -4.70 -13.80
N LEU A 516 -4.34 -5.19 -13.81
CA LEU A 516 -4.78 -6.21 -14.74
C LEU A 516 -5.33 -5.60 -16.04
N SER A 517 -5.18 -6.33 -17.14
CA SER A 517 -5.98 -6.08 -18.34
C SER A 517 -7.25 -6.92 -18.30
N ARG A 518 -8.31 -6.46 -18.98
CA ARG A 518 -9.59 -7.18 -19.04
C ARG A 518 -9.45 -8.60 -19.58
N GLU A 519 -8.55 -8.79 -20.55
CA GLU A 519 -8.31 -10.07 -21.22
C GLU A 519 -7.50 -11.06 -20.37
N ARG A 520 -6.64 -10.55 -19.47
CA ARG A 520 -5.82 -11.38 -18.58
C ARG A 520 -6.50 -11.69 -17.25
N ALA A 521 -7.61 -11.04 -16.95
CA ALA A 521 -8.36 -11.26 -15.73
C ALA A 521 -9.22 -12.53 -15.84
N GLY A 522 -8.76 -13.59 -15.18
CA GLY A 522 -9.48 -14.86 -15.04
C GLY A 522 -10.74 -14.77 -14.17
N PHE A 523 -11.36 -15.92 -13.93
CA PHE A 523 -12.58 -16.03 -13.11
C PHE A 523 -12.29 -15.73 -11.62
N GLU A 524 -11.24 -16.34 -11.05
CA GLU A 524 -10.88 -16.23 -9.62
C GLU A 524 -10.75 -14.77 -9.16
N VAL A 525 -10.07 -13.95 -9.96
CA VAL A 525 -9.87 -12.53 -9.65
C VAL A 525 -11.16 -11.70 -9.66
N ARG A 526 -12.22 -12.20 -10.31
CA ARG A 526 -13.53 -11.53 -10.36
C ARG A 526 -14.47 -11.97 -9.25
N ASP A 527 -14.14 -13.06 -8.57
CA ASP A 527 -14.97 -13.64 -7.53
C ASP A 527 -14.85 -12.86 -6.21
N VAL A 528 -15.78 -13.12 -5.30
CA VAL A 528 -15.77 -12.52 -3.96
C VAL A 528 -14.91 -13.38 -3.04
N HIS A 529 -13.84 -12.79 -2.53
CA HIS A 529 -12.96 -13.42 -1.55
C HIS A 529 -13.48 -13.18 -0.12
N HIS A 530 -13.27 -14.13 0.81
CA HIS A 530 -13.72 -13.98 2.21
C HIS A 530 -13.11 -12.74 2.89
N SER A 531 -11.86 -12.40 2.56
CA SER A 531 -11.18 -11.19 3.08
C SER A 531 -11.82 -9.87 2.62
N HIS A 532 -12.75 -9.89 1.65
CA HIS A 532 -13.49 -8.69 1.22
C HIS A 532 -14.44 -8.19 2.31
N TYR A 533 -14.83 -9.03 3.27
CA TYR A 533 -15.73 -8.66 4.36
C TYR A 533 -15.27 -7.38 5.06
N GLY A 534 -16.18 -6.42 5.19
CA GLY A 534 -15.89 -5.14 5.84
C GLY A 534 -14.96 -4.19 5.05
N ARG A 535 -14.42 -4.60 3.90
CA ARG A 535 -13.41 -3.87 3.13
C ARG A 535 -13.88 -3.49 1.73
N MET A 536 -14.31 -4.47 0.93
CA MET A 536 -14.85 -4.26 -0.41
C MET A 536 -16.28 -4.77 -0.47
N CYS A 537 -17.18 -3.97 -1.04
CA CYS A 537 -18.58 -4.38 -1.12
C CYS A 537 -18.74 -5.57 -2.08
N PRO A 538 -19.39 -6.67 -1.65
CA PRO A 538 -19.61 -7.85 -2.50
C PRO A 538 -20.79 -7.67 -3.49
N ILE A 539 -21.62 -6.63 -3.31
CA ILE A 539 -22.82 -6.38 -4.12
C ILE A 539 -22.55 -5.37 -5.22
N GLU A 540 -21.88 -4.25 -4.90
CA GLU A 540 -21.75 -3.14 -5.84
C GLU A 540 -20.60 -3.36 -6.84
N THR A 541 -20.94 -3.95 -7.99
CA THR A 541 -20.05 -4.09 -9.16
C THR A 541 -20.84 -3.83 -10.45
N PRO A 542 -20.19 -3.36 -11.55
CA PRO A 542 -20.83 -3.31 -12.86
C PRO A 542 -21.21 -4.72 -13.35
N GLU A 543 -22.37 -4.83 -14.03
CA GLU A 543 -22.89 -6.10 -14.59
C GLU A 543 -22.21 -6.52 -15.90
N GLY A 544 -21.53 -5.58 -16.55
CA GLY A 544 -20.90 -5.79 -17.86
C GLY A 544 -19.54 -6.51 -17.79
N PRO A 545 -18.67 -6.33 -18.80
CA PRO A 545 -17.38 -7.04 -18.88
C PRO A 545 -16.39 -6.70 -17.75
N ASN A 546 -16.69 -5.67 -16.94
CA ASN A 546 -15.90 -5.24 -15.80
C ASN A 546 -16.36 -5.84 -14.47
N ILE A 547 -17.31 -6.78 -14.47
CA ILE A 547 -17.77 -7.46 -13.25
C ILE A 547 -16.58 -8.02 -12.46
N GLY A 548 -16.54 -7.72 -11.16
CA GLY A 548 -15.46 -8.10 -10.23
C GLY A 548 -14.17 -7.30 -10.36
N LEU A 549 -13.95 -6.56 -11.45
CA LEU A 549 -12.74 -5.76 -11.67
C LEU A 549 -12.88 -4.31 -11.20
N ILE A 550 -14.12 -3.87 -10.97
CA ILE A 550 -14.46 -2.57 -10.43
C ILE A 550 -15.40 -2.80 -9.25
N GLY A 551 -14.96 -2.42 -8.06
CA GLY A 551 -15.74 -2.49 -6.84
C GLY A 551 -15.85 -1.13 -6.15
N SER A 552 -16.52 -1.13 -5.02
CA SER A 552 -16.63 0.03 -4.13
C SER A 552 -16.11 -0.31 -2.73
N LEU A 553 -15.48 0.66 -2.09
CA LEU A 553 -15.14 0.57 -0.67
C LEU A 553 -16.42 0.46 0.19
N THR A 554 -16.38 -0.32 1.25
CA THR A 554 -17.48 -0.44 2.22
C THR A 554 -17.70 0.87 2.99
N THR A 555 -18.77 0.94 3.79
CA THR A 555 -19.11 2.13 4.59
C THR A 555 -18.05 2.51 5.62
N TYR A 556 -17.45 1.54 6.32
CA TYR A 556 -16.43 1.77 7.35
C TYR A 556 -15.00 1.45 6.89
N GLY A 557 -14.82 0.93 5.67
CA GLY A 557 -13.49 0.63 5.15
C GLY A 557 -12.62 1.88 5.05
N MET A 558 -11.41 1.79 5.59
CA MET A 558 -10.37 2.83 5.52
C MET A 558 -9.07 2.24 4.95
N ILE A 559 -8.10 3.09 4.64
CA ILE A 559 -6.81 2.67 4.09
C ILE A 559 -5.71 3.13 5.03
N ASN A 560 -4.76 2.25 5.33
CA ASN A 560 -3.61 2.59 6.15
C ASN A 560 -2.44 3.17 5.34
N LYS A 561 -1.35 3.53 6.04
CA LYS A 561 -0.13 4.11 5.44
C LYS A 561 0.53 3.22 4.36
N TYR A 562 0.25 1.93 4.33
CA TYR A 562 0.80 0.98 3.35
C TYR A 562 -0.13 0.72 2.15
N GLY A 563 -1.38 1.23 2.20
CA GLY A 563 -2.38 1.01 1.18
C GLY A 563 -3.27 -0.23 1.41
N PHE A 564 -3.18 -0.90 2.56
CA PHE A 564 -4.10 -2.00 2.88
C PHE A 564 -5.44 -1.47 3.41
N ILE A 565 -6.52 -2.17 3.10
CA ILE A 565 -7.85 -1.80 3.58
C ILE A 565 -8.03 -2.35 5.00
N GLU A 566 -8.39 -1.47 5.91
CA GLU A 566 -8.70 -1.78 7.30
C GLU A 566 -10.19 -1.63 7.56
N THR A 567 -10.68 -2.41 8.53
CA THR A 567 -12.08 -2.37 8.94
C THR A 567 -12.15 -2.40 10.48
N PRO A 568 -13.09 -1.66 11.10
CA PRO A 568 -13.16 -1.54 12.55
C PRO A 568 -13.85 -2.73 13.21
N TYR A 569 -13.35 -3.14 14.37
CA TYR A 569 -13.92 -4.18 15.22
C TYR A 569 -13.90 -3.76 16.69
N ARG A 570 -14.87 -4.23 17.47
CA ARG A 570 -14.90 -4.07 18.93
C ARG A 570 -14.04 -5.16 19.58
N VAL A 571 -13.21 -4.77 20.53
CA VAL A 571 -12.34 -5.72 21.26
C VAL A 571 -13.18 -6.48 22.30
N VAL A 572 -13.05 -7.81 22.34
CA VAL A 572 -13.59 -8.64 23.42
C VAL A 572 -12.49 -8.88 24.44
N ASP A 573 -12.69 -8.41 25.66
CA ASP A 573 -11.77 -8.68 26.76
C ASP A 573 -11.87 -10.16 27.15
N LYS A 574 -10.74 -10.88 27.01
CA LYS A 574 -10.64 -12.32 27.27
C LYS A 574 -10.76 -12.68 28.74
N GLU A 575 -10.37 -11.79 29.65
CA GLU A 575 -10.42 -12.07 31.10
C GLU A 575 -11.84 -11.92 31.64
N THR A 576 -12.55 -10.87 31.21
CA THR A 576 -13.90 -10.56 31.71
C THR A 576 -15.03 -11.12 30.83
N GLY A 577 -14.74 -11.41 29.56
CA GLY A 577 -15.72 -11.82 28.54
C GLY A 577 -16.63 -10.68 28.09
N ILE A 578 -16.26 -9.42 28.34
CA ILE A 578 -17.04 -8.22 28.02
C ILE A 578 -16.64 -7.71 26.63
N VAL A 579 -17.64 -7.40 25.80
CA VAL A 579 -17.41 -6.68 24.55
C VAL A 579 -17.25 -5.20 24.87
N THR A 580 -16.04 -4.69 24.67
CA THR A 580 -15.69 -3.30 24.98
C THR A 580 -16.19 -2.31 23.92
N ASP A 581 -16.13 -1.03 24.23
CA ASP A 581 -16.37 0.06 23.27
C ASP A 581 -15.06 0.52 22.59
N GLU A 582 -13.94 -0.15 22.86
CA GLU A 582 -12.69 0.08 22.17
C GLU A 582 -12.77 -0.46 20.74
N ILE A 583 -12.52 0.41 19.77
CA ILE A 583 -12.56 0.08 18.35
C ILE A 583 -11.13 -0.05 17.84
N GLN A 584 -10.81 -1.23 17.32
CA GLN A 584 -9.54 -1.51 16.67
C GLN A 584 -9.74 -1.74 15.17
N TYR A 585 -8.94 -1.07 14.35
CA TYR A 585 -8.91 -1.27 12.91
C TYR A 585 -7.95 -2.42 12.56
N LEU A 586 -8.45 -3.45 11.87
CA LEU A 586 -7.66 -4.62 11.50
C LEU A 586 -7.48 -4.72 9.98
N THR A 587 -6.26 -5.03 9.54
CA THR A 587 -6.00 -5.40 8.15
C THR A 587 -6.51 -6.82 7.88
N ALA A 588 -6.59 -7.21 6.60
CA ALA A 588 -7.03 -8.57 6.25
C ALA A 588 -6.10 -9.65 6.81
N ASP A 589 -4.78 -9.40 6.85
CA ASP A 589 -3.83 -10.36 7.42
C ASP A 589 -4.00 -10.51 8.94
N ASP A 590 -4.34 -9.42 9.65
CA ASP A 590 -4.45 -9.44 11.11
C ASP A 590 -5.77 -10.06 11.57
N GLU A 591 -6.80 -10.04 10.72
CA GLU A 591 -8.10 -10.68 10.94
C GLU A 591 -8.03 -12.22 10.81
N GLU A 592 -7.14 -12.76 9.97
CA GLU A 592 -7.12 -14.18 9.58
C GLU A 592 -6.96 -15.16 10.75
N ASP A 593 -6.19 -14.79 11.77
CA ASP A 593 -5.92 -15.60 12.96
C ASP A 593 -6.90 -15.29 14.12
N LYS A 594 -7.98 -14.53 13.87
CA LYS A 594 -8.94 -14.07 14.88
C LYS A 594 -10.33 -14.67 14.69
N ILE A 595 -11.05 -14.82 15.79
CA ILE A 595 -12.44 -15.26 15.81
C ILE A 595 -13.34 -14.03 16.04
N ILE A 596 -14.17 -13.69 15.05
CA ILE A 596 -14.97 -12.47 15.05
C ILE A 596 -16.47 -12.81 15.08
N ALA A 597 -17.17 -12.33 16.11
CA ALA A 597 -18.62 -12.46 16.24
C ALA A 597 -19.37 -11.41 15.40
N GLU A 598 -20.57 -11.79 14.95
CA GLU A 598 -21.46 -10.89 14.21
C GLU A 598 -21.98 -9.72 15.07
N ALA A 599 -22.25 -8.57 14.43
CA ALA A 599 -22.76 -7.37 15.10
C ALA A 599 -24.15 -7.56 15.77
N ASN A 600 -24.90 -8.58 15.38
CA ASN A 600 -26.27 -8.84 15.84
C ASN A 600 -26.34 -9.80 17.04
N GLU A 601 -25.20 -10.35 17.49
CA GLU A 601 -25.15 -11.30 18.59
C GLU A 601 -25.66 -10.63 19.89
N PRO A 602 -26.62 -11.23 20.61
CA PRO A 602 -27.21 -10.61 21.79
C PRO A 602 -26.21 -10.50 22.94
N LEU A 603 -26.09 -9.28 23.46
CA LEU A 603 -25.32 -8.96 24.67
C LEU A 603 -26.24 -8.79 25.88
N ASP A 604 -25.76 -9.16 27.07
CA ASP A 604 -26.43 -8.89 28.33
C ASP A 604 -26.23 -7.43 28.80
N SER A 605 -26.77 -7.09 29.97
CA SER A 605 -26.66 -5.73 30.53
C SER A 605 -25.24 -5.33 30.93
N GLU A 606 -24.33 -6.28 31.09
CA GLU A 606 -22.91 -6.05 31.39
C GLU A 606 -22.04 -6.06 30.12
N GLY A 607 -22.63 -6.29 28.94
CA GLY A 607 -21.91 -6.33 27.66
C GLY A 607 -21.28 -7.68 27.33
N ARG A 608 -21.66 -8.78 28.00
CA ARG A 608 -21.18 -10.13 27.69
C ARG A 608 -22.11 -10.83 26.72
N PHE A 609 -21.61 -11.84 26.01
CA PHE A 609 -22.45 -12.69 25.15
C PHE A 609 -23.49 -13.45 25.97
N ALA A 610 -24.77 -13.24 25.62
CA ALA A 610 -25.89 -13.89 26.29
C ALA A 610 -25.94 -15.40 25.98
N ASN A 611 -25.49 -15.80 24.78
CA ASN A 611 -25.42 -17.19 24.35
C ASN A 611 -24.09 -17.83 24.76
N MET A 612 -24.12 -19.12 25.11
CA MET A 612 -22.90 -19.90 25.39
C MET A 612 -22.10 -20.23 24.13
N ARG A 613 -22.79 -20.38 22.99
CA ARG A 613 -22.18 -20.55 21.67
C ARG A 613 -22.61 -19.41 20.77
N VAL A 614 -21.64 -18.76 20.16
CA VAL A 614 -21.79 -17.54 19.36
C VAL A 614 -21.45 -17.88 17.92
N ALA A 615 -22.23 -17.36 16.97
CA ALA A 615 -21.89 -17.45 15.56
C ALA A 615 -20.70 -16.53 15.28
N ALA A 616 -19.59 -17.10 14.80
CA ALA A 616 -18.38 -16.34 14.53
C ALA A 616 -17.71 -16.79 13.23
N ARG A 617 -17.00 -15.84 12.62
CA ARG A 617 -16.08 -16.07 11.51
C ARG A 617 -14.69 -16.38 12.08
N GLY A 618 -14.13 -17.51 11.67
CA GLY A 618 -12.77 -17.92 12.00
C GLY A 618 -11.84 -17.91 10.79
N LYS A 619 -10.76 -18.67 10.90
CA LYS A 619 -9.71 -18.78 9.88
C LYS A 619 -10.26 -19.23 8.52
N GLY A 620 -9.75 -18.64 7.43
CA GLY A 620 -10.21 -18.93 6.06
C GLY A 620 -11.64 -18.45 5.75
N GLY A 621 -12.26 -17.68 6.65
CA GLY A 621 -13.66 -17.26 6.54
C GLY A 621 -14.67 -18.34 6.94
N ASP A 622 -14.24 -19.41 7.62
CA ASP A 622 -15.14 -20.45 8.12
C ASP A 622 -16.13 -19.88 9.13
N ILE A 623 -17.41 -20.23 8.99
CA ILE A 623 -18.48 -19.80 9.90
C ILE A 623 -18.87 -20.99 10.78
N ASP A 624 -18.69 -20.86 12.09
CA ASP A 624 -19.07 -21.90 13.06
C ASP A 624 -19.62 -21.29 14.37
N LEU A 625 -20.28 -22.14 15.16
CA LEU A 625 -20.74 -21.84 16.51
C LEU A 625 -19.64 -22.13 17.52
N VAL A 626 -18.89 -21.11 17.89
CA VAL A 626 -17.76 -21.20 18.83
C VAL A 626 -18.21 -20.92 20.26
N PRO A 627 -17.52 -21.44 21.29
CA PRO A 627 -17.70 -20.97 22.67
C PRO A 627 -17.43 -19.47 22.75
N ARG A 628 -18.25 -18.74 23.53
CA ARG A 628 -18.11 -17.28 23.67
C ARG A 628 -16.73 -16.84 24.16
N GLU A 629 -16.04 -17.69 24.93
CA GLU A 629 -14.69 -17.44 25.44
C GLU A 629 -13.62 -17.45 24.33
N ALA A 630 -13.91 -18.12 23.20
CA ALA A 630 -13.01 -18.16 22.06
C ALA A 630 -13.08 -16.89 21.19
N VAL A 631 -14.16 -16.10 21.27
CA VAL A 631 -14.36 -14.89 20.45
C VAL A 631 -13.37 -13.79 20.83
N ASP A 632 -12.62 -13.27 19.86
CA ASP A 632 -11.61 -12.22 20.05
C ASP A 632 -12.18 -10.81 19.79
N TYR A 633 -13.05 -10.69 18.79
CA TYR A 633 -13.61 -9.40 18.35
C TYR A 633 -15.10 -9.53 18.00
N MET A 634 -15.77 -8.39 17.87
CA MET A 634 -17.15 -8.30 17.38
C MET A 634 -17.27 -7.19 16.32
N ASP A 635 -18.05 -7.41 15.26
CA ASP A 635 -18.33 -6.38 14.25
C ASP A 635 -18.96 -5.11 14.87
N VAL A 636 -18.66 -3.93 14.32
CA VAL A 636 -19.22 -2.66 14.85
C VAL A 636 -20.64 -2.38 14.39
N SER A 637 -21.02 -2.88 13.20
CA SER A 637 -22.32 -2.60 12.60
C SER A 637 -22.64 -3.60 11.49
N PRO A 638 -23.92 -4.03 11.35
CA PRO A 638 -24.34 -4.84 10.20
C PRO A 638 -24.13 -4.15 8.84
N LYS A 639 -24.03 -2.80 8.82
CA LYS A 639 -23.80 -2.03 7.59
C LYS A 639 -22.34 -2.06 7.12
N GLN A 640 -21.43 -2.61 7.93
CA GLN A 640 -19.99 -2.65 7.66
C GLN A 640 -19.63 -3.42 6.39
N VAL A 641 -20.47 -4.37 5.98
CA VAL A 641 -20.20 -5.27 4.83
C VAL A 641 -20.54 -4.67 3.46
N VAL A 642 -21.35 -3.61 3.41
CA VAL A 642 -21.89 -3.05 2.16
C VAL A 642 -21.32 -1.67 1.84
N SER A 643 -21.41 -1.26 0.57
CA SER A 643 -21.05 0.09 0.13
C SER A 643 -22.12 1.11 0.56
N VAL A 644 -21.79 2.39 0.42
CA VAL A 644 -22.73 3.49 0.70
C VAL A 644 -23.99 3.40 -0.16
N ALA A 645 -23.86 3.07 -1.45
CA ALA A 645 -25.00 2.96 -2.37
C ALA A 645 -25.88 1.74 -2.06
N THR A 646 -25.26 0.61 -1.74
CA THR A 646 -26.02 -0.60 -1.37
C THR A 646 -26.72 -0.42 -0.02
N ALA A 647 -26.07 0.25 0.94
CA ALA A 647 -26.64 0.50 2.26
C ALA A 647 -27.79 1.55 2.26
N MET A 648 -28.07 2.20 1.13
CA MET A 648 -29.26 3.03 0.92
C MET A 648 -30.53 2.23 0.57
N ILE A 649 -30.41 0.93 0.31
CA ILE A 649 -31.55 0.07 0.00
C ILE A 649 -32.21 -0.40 1.30
N PRO A 650 -33.47 -0.02 1.60
CA PRO A 650 -34.20 -0.56 2.73
C PRO A 650 -34.57 -2.03 2.48
N PHE A 651 -34.62 -2.84 3.54
CA PHE A 651 -34.99 -4.27 3.47
C PHE A 651 -34.08 -5.14 2.60
N LEU A 652 -32.81 -4.72 2.42
CA LEU A 652 -31.79 -5.41 1.61
C LEU A 652 -31.67 -6.91 1.94
N GLU A 653 -31.86 -7.28 3.21
CA GLU A 653 -31.81 -8.67 3.68
C GLU A 653 -32.90 -9.58 3.11
N ASN A 654 -33.93 -9.00 2.48
CA ASN A 654 -35.02 -9.74 1.81
C ASN A 654 -34.83 -9.80 0.29
N ASP A 655 -33.81 -9.14 -0.24
CA ASP A 655 -33.52 -9.08 -1.67
C ASP A 655 -32.40 -10.07 -2.04
N ASP A 656 -32.54 -10.71 -3.21
CA ASP A 656 -31.45 -11.50 -3.79
C ASP A 656 -30.29 -10.58 -4.21
N ALA A 657 -29.05 -11.09 -4.10
CA ALA A 657 -27.83 -10.33 -4.39
C ALA A 657 -27.81 -9.74 -5.82
N ASN A 658 -28.36 -10.44 -6.82
CA ASN A 658 -28.40 -9.94 -8.20
C ASN A 658 -29.31 -8.72 -8.32
N ARG A 659 -30.43 -8.70 -7.58
CA ARG A 659 -31.39 -7.58 -7.58
C ARG A 659 -30.89 -6.42 -6.75
N ALA A 660 -30.24 -6.70 -5.62
CA ALA A 660 -29.55 -5.70 -4.84
C ALA A 660 -28.44 -4.99 -5.64
N LEU A 661 -27.66 -5.75 -6.42
CA LEU A 661 -26.63 -5.23 -7.32
C LEU A 661 -27.23 -4.28 -8.36
N MET A 662 -28.28 -4.71 -9.06
CA MET A 662 -29.00 -3.86 -10.03
C MET A 662 -29.54 -2.60 -9.33
N GLY A 663 -30.15 -2.74 -8.16
CA GLY A 663 -30.69 -1.62 -7.37
C GLY A 663 -29.62 -0.60 -6.98
N SER A 664 -28.47 -1.07 -6.48
CA SER A 664 -27.32 -0.21 -6.14
C SER A 664 -26.79 0.52 -7.38
N ASN A 665 -26.70 -0.16 -8.53
CA ASN A 665 -26.25 0.44 -9.78
C ASN A 665 -27.24 1.48 -10.33
N MET A 666 -28.54 1.20 -10.28
CA MET A 666 -29.60 2.07 -10.81
C MET A 666 -29.78 3.35 -10.00
N GLN A 667 -29.55 3.33 -8.68
CA GLN A 667 -29.61 4.55 -7.85
C GLN A 667 -28.65 5.65 -8.33
N ARG A 668 -27.49 5.29 -8.88
CA ARG A 668 -26.51 6.25 -9.44
C ARG A 668 -26.95 6.86 -10.76
N GLN A 669 -27.93 6.28 -11.43
CA GLN A 669 -28.48 6.75 -12.70
C GLN A 669 -29.73 7.62 -12.50
N ALA A 670 -30.22 7.76 -11.27
CA ALA A 670 -31.39 8.56 -10.95
C ALA A 670 -31.15 10.05 -11.30
N VAL A 671 -32.11 10.67 -11.98
CA VAL A 671 -32.00 12.06 -12.45
C VAL A 671 -32.57 13.01 -11.37
N PRO A 672 -31.90 14.13 -11.06
CA PRO A 672 -32.43 15.12 -10.13
C PRO A 672 -33.73 15.75 -10.68
N LEU A 673 -34.76 15.76 -9.84
CA LEU A 673 -36.07 16.33 -10.17
C LEU A 673 -36.13 17.85 -9.88
N LEU A 674 -37.11 18.54 -10.46
CA LEU A 674 -37.36 19.96 -10.19
C LEU A 674 -37.74 20.22 -8.73
N VAL A 675 -38.50 19.30 -8.14
CA VAL A 675 -38.88 19.29 -6.73
C VAL A 675 -38.44 17.96 -6.15
N THR A 676 -37.61 18.01 -5.12
CA THR A 676 -37.06 16.83 -4.45
C THR A 676 -37.82 16.53 -3.18
N GLU A 677 -38.15 15.26 -2.98
CA GLU A 677 -38.79 14.77 -1.77
C GLU A 677 -37.90 13.71 -1.12
N ALA A 678 -37.79 13.77 0.21
CA ALA A 678 -37.06 12.76 0.95
C ALA A 678 -37.90 11.47 1.02
N PRO A 679 -37.28 10.29 0.95
CA PRO A 679 -38.04 9.04 0.98
C PRO A 679 -38.72 8.87 2.35
N ILE A 680 -39.95 8.35 2.32
CA ILE A 680 -40.75 8.05 3.52
C ILE A 680 -40.05 6.94 4.33
N VAL A 681 -39.67 5.86 3.64
CA VAL A 681 -38.87 4.75 4.18
C VAL A 681 -37.43 4.94 3.74
N GLY A 682 -36.50 5.00 4.70
CA GLY A 682 -35.07 5.19 4.44
C GLY A 682 -34.20 4.43 5.43
N THR A 683 -32.88 4.47 5.22
CA THR A 683 -31.91 3.65 5.97
C THR A 683 -31.09 4.45 6.99
N GLY A 684 -31.15 5.78 6.93
CA GLY A 684 -30.40 6.70 7.77
C GLY A 684 -29.06 7.13 7.16
N ILE A 685 -28.61 6.48 6.08
CA ILE A 685 -27.36 6.80 5.39
C ILE A 685 -27.49 8.01 4.48
N GLU A 686 -28.72 8.37 4.06
CA GLU A 686 -28.98 9.44 3.10
C GLU A 686 -28.42 10.79 3.56
N HIS A 687 -28.52 11.07 4.85
CA HIS A 687 -28.00 12.31 5.42
C HIS A 687 -26.46 12.38 5.34
N LYS A 688 -25.77 11.30 5.72
CA LYS A 688 -24.31 11.21 5.68
C LYS A 688 -23.79 11.22 4.25
N ALA A 689 -24.42 10.45 3.35
CA ALA A 689 -24.06 10.44 1.93
C ALA A 689 -24.24 11.81 1.26
N ALA A 690 -25.35 12.52 1.56
CA ALA A 690 -25.55 13.87 1.03
C ALA A 690 -24.50 14.86 1.56
N LYS A 691 -24.23 14.84 2.88
CA LYS A 691 -23.24 15.69 3.53
C LYS A 691 -21.83 15.48 2.95
N ASP A 692 -21.39 14.23 2.91
CA ASP A 692 -20.02 13.88 2.50
C ASP A 692 -19.82 13.89 0.97
N SER A 693 -20.89 13.93 0.16
CA SER A 693 -20.77 14.06 -1.30
C SER A 693 -20.04 15.34 -1.75
N GLY A 694 -20.10 16.40 -0.93
CA GLY A 694 -19.61 17.73 -1.25
C GLY A 694 -20.53 18.56 -2.16
N VAL A 695 -21.75 18.08 -2.43
CA VAL A 695 -22.75 18.81 -3.25
C VAL A 695 -23.55 19.79 -2.40
N VAL A 696 -23.76 19.50 -1.11
CA VAL A 696 -24.42 20.41 -0.17
C VAL A 696 -23.40 21.39 0.41
N ILE A 697 -23.83 22.61 0.70
CA ILE A 697 -22.99 23.60 1.38
C ILE A 697 -23.06 23.35 2.89
N ILE A 698 -21.89 23.30 3.52
CA ILE A 698 -21.72 23.12 4.95
C ILE A 698 -21.08 24.40 5.50
N ALA A 699 -21.62 24.91 6.61
CA ALA A 699 -21.02 26.04 7.31
C ALA A 699 -19.64 25.65 7.85
N ARG A 700 -18.62 26.46 7.53
CA ARG A 700 -17.24 26.30 7.98
C ARG A 700 -17.08 26.61 9.46
N HIS A 701 -17.79 27.64 9.93
CA HIS A 701 -17.76 28.08 11.32
C HIS A 701 -19.17 28.12 11.91
N SER A 702 -19.25 28.01 13.24
CA SER A 702 -20.48 28.29 13.97
C SER A 702 -20.79 29.78 13.90
N GLY A 703 -22.06 30.11 13.72
CA GLY A 703 -22.47 31.48 13.49
C GLY A 703 -23.97 31.64 13.33
N THR A 704 -24.39 32.90 13.25
CA THR A 704 -25.78 33.29 13.01
C THR A 704 -25.94 33.78 11.57
N ILE A 705 -27.04 33.39 10.91
CA ILE A 705 -27.35 33.86 9.55
C ILE A 705 -27.61 35.36 9.59
N ASP A 706 -26.79 36.13 8.87
CA ASP A 706 -26.90 37.58 8.72
C ASP A 706 -27.72 37.93 7.47
N PHE A 707 -27.51 37.19 6.38
CA PHE A 707 -28.21 37.40 5.11
C PHE A 707 -28.43 36.08 4.36
N VAL A 708 -29.59 35.96 3.69
CA VAL A 708 -29.91 34.82 2.83
C VAL A 708 -30.74 35.28 1.64
N ASP A 709 -30.32 34.90 0.44
CA ASP A 709 -31.13 35.01 -0.78
C ASP A 709 -31.02 33.74 -1.64
N ALA A 710 -31.50 33.81 -2.88
CA ALA A 710 -31.50 32.65 -3.77
C ALA A 710 -30.11 32.26 -4.30
N ASP A 711 -29.12 33.15 -4.20
CA ASP A 711 -27.79 33.05 -4.81
C ASP A 711 -26.67 32.97 -3.78
N LYS A 712 -26.86 33.46 -2.55
CA LYS A 712 -25.85 33.43 -1.50
C LYS A 712 -26.41 33.41 -0.07
N ILE A 713 -25.57 32.97 0.85
CA ILE A 713 -25.81 32.92 2.29
C ILE A 713 -24.62 33.58 2.99
N VAL A 714 -24.89 34.47 3.94
CA VAL A 714 -23.87 35.12 4.77
C VAL A 714 -24.09 34.76 6.24
N VAL A 715 -23.06 34.21 6.86
CA VAL A 715 -23.04 33.77 8.26
C VAL A 715 -22.11 34.71 9.03
N LEU A 716 -22.62 35.37 10.07
CA LEU A 716 -21.80 36.09 11.04
C LEU A 716 -21.20 35.07 12.02
N ARG A 717 -19.87 34.99 12.09
CA ARG A 717 -19.18 34.00 12.92
C ARG A 717 -19.34 34.34 14.41
N ASP A 718 -19.54 33.31 15.23
CA ASP A 718 -19.70 33.47 16.69
C ASP A 718 -18.40 33.88 17.39
N ASP A 719 -17.24 33.58 16.79
CA ASP A 719 -15.91 33.97 17.28
C ASP A 719 -15.58 35.45 17.09
N GLY A 720 -16.45 36.22 16.41
CA GLY A 720 -16.25 37.63 16.15
C GLY A 720 -15.22 37.95 15.05
N GLU A 721 -14.65 36.94 14.37
CA GLU A 721 -13.65 37.09 13.32
C GLU A 721 -14.25 37.40 11.93
N GLY A 722 -15.48 37.94 11.89
CA GLY A 722 -16.11 38.45 10.67
C GLY A 722 -17.27 37.62 10.15
N LYS A 723 -17.45 37.62 8.82
CA LYS A 723 -18.57 36.98 8.11
C LYS A 723 -18.05 35.97 7.10
N ASP A 724 -18.68 34.80 7.05
CA ASP A 724 -18.49 33.81 5.99
C ASP A 724 -19.55 34.00 4.90
N GLU A 725 -19.14 34.09 3.64
CA GLU A 725 -20.04 34.18 2.49
C GLU A 725 -20.00 32.89 1.67
N TYR A 726 -21.17 32.32 1.40
CA TYR A 726 -21.35 31.08 0.64
C TYR A 726 -22.19 31.35 -0.61
N ASN A 727 -21.61 31.14 -1.78
CA ASN A 727 -22.30 31.30 -3.07
C ASN A 727 -22.95 29.98 -3.51
N LEU A 728 -24.22 30.05 -3.91
CA LEU A 728 -25.03 28.93 -4.36
C LEU A 728 -24.88 28.71 -5.86
N LEU A 729 -24.74 27.45 -6.28
CA LEU A 729 -24.76 27.07 -7.69
C LEU A 729 -26.20 27.03 -8.21
N LYS A 730 -26.51 27.88 -9.19
CA LYS A 730 -27.84 27.98 -9.81
C LYS A 730 -27.83 27.52 -11.26
N PHE A 731 -28.69 26.57 -11.59
CA PHE A 731 -28.90 26.05 -12.94
C PHE A 731 -27.61 25.72 -13.69
N LYS A 732 -26.59 25.22 -12.98
CA LYS A 732 -25.32 24.82 -13.58
C LYS A 732 -25.48 23.45 -14.22
N ARG A 733 -24.84 23.25 -15.37
CA ARG A 733 -24.89 21.98 -16.10
C ARG A 733 -23.85 21.01 -15.52
N SER A 734 -24.25 19.77 -15.25
CA SER A 734 -23.31 18.69 -14.88
C SER A 734 -22.63 18.07 -16.10
N ASN A 735 -21.59 17.26 -15.89
CA ASN A 735 -20.94 16.50 -16.96
C ASN A 735 -21.93 15.66 -17.81
N GLN A 736 -22.97 15.08 -17.19
CA GLN A 736 -23.99 14.26 -17.85
C GLN A 736 -25.18 15.08 -18.38
N GLY A 737 -25.14 16.42 -18.26
CA GLY A 737 -26.19 17.31 -18.75
C GLY A 737 -27.39 17.47 -17.82
N THR A 738 -27.31 16.99 -16.58
CA THR A 738 -28.31 17.26 -15.54
C THR A 738 -28.13 18.66 -14.95
N CYS A 739 -29.13 19.12 -14.19
CA CYS A 739 -29.14 20.44 -13.58
C CYS A 739 -28.66 20.38 -12.12
N ILE A 740 -27.58 21.09 -11.81
CA ILE A 740 -27.10 21.34 -10.45
C ILE A 740 -27.72 22.66 -9.97
N ASN A 741 -28.58 22.59 -8.95
CA ASN A 741 -29.28 23.74 -8.41
C ASN A 741 -29.38 23.66 -6.89
N GLN A 742 -28.63 24.52 -6.19
CA GLN A 742 -28.63 24.63 -4.73
C GLN A 742 -29.72 25.61 -4.25
N ARG A 743 -30.27 25.33 -3.07
CA ARG A 743 -31.31 26.13 -2.41
C ARG A 743 -30.92 26.31 -0.93
N PRO A 744 -31.09 27.51 -0.37
CA PRO A 744 -30.75 27.81 1.02
C PRO A 744 -31.66 27.11 2.04
#